data_AF-A0A8W8JWQ9-F1
#
_entry.id   AF-A0A8W8JWQ9-F1
#
_cell.length_a   1.000
_cell.length_b   1.000
_cell.length_c   1.000
_cell.angle_alpha   90.00
_cell.angle_beta   90.00
_cell.angle_gamma   90.00
#
_symmetry.space_group_name_H-M   'P 1'
#
loop_
_entity.id
_entity.type
_entity.pdbx_description
1 polymer ?
#
loop_
_entity_poly.entity_id
_entity_poly.type
_entity_poly.pdbx_seq_one_letter_code
_entity_poly.pdbx_strand_id
1 'polypeptide(L)'
;MKWDAFDELDQQFQSVTGENCRSKRLEDLLMPENVVTQIPLYNKLQTSIFYKNRTNLVHLHNMALNRAFFFGYIHQRLNTSDTFKLLPNVHYLHLSVSADLNANPTVINGSALYFDNDCYYPNWLINYDINKTIPLFAPRAWRWDDTFDMDNHLREPTLDTAFVLDAGSGFNKNYTVKSFRMNPWYNFWLPDNQPIYDSTHKFTWGVHLKFTNSSGVFRQKTFEEYNFFGPNNPGMHDTEEKLPVRFTRPYFDCGRSNKWVVSAVSPITDFMPRYSNWTHLRRPRFIGVAVMDTDFERIDFNPCDAGDGNPGPSYLAGTHRCKKHSGCKHLSGFGFRRGGYRCKCRWGHRYPNDIEHPYWGYNIEQSTLTEYRKGFNCPAVDYMHVLPVISQVSSVSVEFFEEEYNTGVFQSRSLKSVNIIKSPRGFEERTNRNRKKRSLYGRPLFDPSAYERVLRIYRQKTSVTKSNCKKLSPSSLILPGDVGYGVDSQFKYQASTALRLAHFLSAFLQNMEDMDSFGHIKGGGRLHQEHLFGEVLANVMADFKILSSGIFYEPYTFRNPNETVRELFGPYAYRKNGGFYALDSAGLDRHYTLELWYREMKYRWNTNTEFLKTFNIRSMMRSDINGSSSVRHEHFPVTYRAPTIEQGLWMPPVFKCDDRVDTWVMTYVVPFFRGIKISRKVQFSGVVTIDVPLDRLEINPCPQPFYVQNAFKNTARCHTESTTCRRIKGFRFSRTAYGCDCKQGYEYIFKDNKRWIAGALIELEYQKKLRGLFSRYDSLKCRISSDSKISYSSVIVFANLFIVCAFRYL
;
A
#
# COMPACT_ATOMS: atom_id res chain seq x y z
N MET A 1 -12.75 -35.39 1.10
CA MET A 1 -12.40 -34.94 2.47
C MET A 1 -13.67 -34.41 3.13
N LYS A 2 -13.68 -34.03 4.42
CA LYS A 2 -14.92 -33.56 5.10
C LYS A 2 -15.34 -32.19 4.55
N TRP A 3 -16.64 -31.98 4.41
CA TRP A 3 -17.25 -30.68 4.11
C TRP A 3 -16.93 -29.67 5.22
N ASP A 4 -16.54 -28.46 4.86
CA ASP A 4 -16.16 -27.39 5.79
C ASP A 4 -16.79 -26.03 5.42
N ALA A 5 -16.54 -24.99 6.22
CA ALA A 5 -17.13 -23.66 6.04
C ALA A 5 -16.75 -22.99 4.71
N PHE A 6 -15.63 -23.38 4.07
CA PHE A 6 -15.29 -22.87 2.75
C PHE A 6 -16.21 -23.45 1.69
N ASP A 7 -16.57 -24.74 1.77
CA ASP A 7 -17.47 -25.37 0.78
C ASP A 7 -18.85 -24.71 0.75
N GLU A 8 -19.37 -24.33 1.92
CA GLU A 8 -20.63 -23.59 2.06
C GLU A 8 -20.57 -22.21 1.39
N LEU A 9 -19.49 -21.46 1.62
CA LEU A 9 -19.31 -20.14 1.01
C LEU A 9 -19.04 -20.22 -0.50
N ASP A 10 -18.29 -21.21 -0.96
CA ASP A 10 -18.01 -21.41 -2.38
C ASP A 10 -19.30 -21.77 -3.14
N GLN A 11 -20.17 -22.59 -2.53
CA GLN A 11 -21.50 -22.87 -3.06
C GLN A 11 -22.34 -21.59 -3.17
N GLN A 12 -22.35 -20.73 -2.14
CA GLN A 12 -23.05 -19.44 -2.20
C GLN A 12 -22.45 -18.55 -3.29
N PHE A 13 -21.13 -18.43 -3.35
CA PHE A 13 -20.39 -17.62 -4.31
C PHE A 13 -20.73 -17.99 -5.76
N GLN A 14 -20.78 -19.28 -6.08
CA GLN A 14 -21.10 -19.80 -7.41
C GLN A 14 -22.60 -19.75 -7.74
N SER A 15 -23.47 -19.75 -6.73
CA SER A 15 -24.93 -19.77 -6.95
C SER A 15 -25.51 -18.45 -7.46
N VAL A 16 -24.77 -17.34 -7.33
CA VAL A 16 -25.21 -15.99 -7.72
C VAL A 16 -24.45 -15.54 -8.96
N THR A 17 -25.19 -15.18 -10.00
CA THR A 17 -24.67 -14.67 -11.28
C THR A 17 -25.36 -13.37 -11.65
N GLY A 18 -24.80 -12.63 -12.61
CA GLY A 18 -25.39 -11.37 -13.10
C GLY A 18 -26.82 -11.53 -13.66
N GLU A 19 -27.17 -12.73 -14.11
CA GLU A 19 -28.49 -13.04 -14.69
C GLU A 19 -29.53 -13.33 -13.61
N ASN A 20 -29.15 -14.05 -12.55
CA ASN A 20 -30.08 -14.49 -11.52
C ASN A 20 -30.14 -13.56 -10.29
N CYS A 21 -29.21 -12.61 -10.14
CA CYS A 21 -29.09 -11.79 -8.94
C CYS A 21 -30.35 -10.97 -8.61
N ARG A 22 -31.18 -10.64 -9.62
CA ARG A 22 -32.44 -9.91 -9.41
C ARG A 22 -33.52 -10.75 -8.73
N SER A 23 -33.54 -12.07 -8.95
CA SER A 23 -34.53 -12.98 -8.36
C SER A 23 -34.12 -13.53 -7.00
N LYS A 24 -32.82 -13.50 -6.67
CA LYS A 24 -32.26 -13.94 -5.39
C LYS A 24 -32.68 -13.05 -4.21
N ARG A 25 -32.76 -13.63 -3.01
CA ARG A 25 -33.06 -12.89 -1.77
C ARG A 25 -31.87 -12.02 -1.38
N LEU A 26 -32.10 -11.01 -0.55
CA LEU A 26 -31.04 -10.09 -0.13
C LEU A 26 -29.94 -10.84 0.64
N GLU A 27 -30.31 -11.80 1.47
CA GLU A 27 -29.39 -12.63 2.26
C GLU A 27 -28.47 -13.47 1.35
N ASP A 28 -28.96 -13.94 0.21
CA ASP A 28 -28.16 -14.71 -0.75
C ASP A 28 -27.10 -13.85 -1.44
N LEU A 29 -27.34 -12.54 -1.54
CA LEU A 29 -26.45 -11.55 -2.19
C LEU A 29 -25.41 -10.97 -1.22
N LEU A 30 -25.37 -11.45 0.02
CA LEU A 30 -24.51 -10.94 1.08
C LEU A 30 -23.76 -12.10 1.74
N MET A 31 -22.46 -11.92 1.91
CA MET A 31 -21.65 -12.86 2.68
C MET A 31 -21.56 -12.43 4.16
N PRO A 32 -21.19 -13.35 5.07
CA PRO A 32 -20.90 -13.01 6.45
C PRO A 32 -19.80 -11.94 6.56
N GLU A 33 -19.93 -11.03 7.53
CA GLU A 33 -18.96 -9.94 7.77
C GLU A 33 -17.55 -10.46 8.05
N ASN A 34 -17.45 -11.57 8.77
CA ASN A 34 -16.20 -12.15 9.26
C ASN A 34 -15.43 -12.97 8.21
N VAL A 35 -15.86 -12.96 6.93
CA VAL A 35 -15.15 -13.63 5.84
C VAL A 35 -13.86 -12.87 5.49
N VAL A 36 -13.92 -11.54 5.50
CA VAL A 36 -12.75 -10.69 5.27
C VAL A 36 -12.11 -10.34 6.60
N THR A 37 -10.99 -10.98 6.90
CA THR A 37 -10.28 -10.78 8.17
C THR A 37 -9.22 -9.69 8.10
N GLN A 38 -8.89 -9.10 9.25
CA GLN A 38 -7.86 -8.04 9.39
C GLN A 38 -8.16 -6.81 8.51
N ILE A 39 -9.39 -6.30 8.57
CA ILE A 39 -9.78 -5.06 7.91
C ILE A 39 -8.95 -3.89 8.48
N PRO A 40 -8.37 -3.03 7.64
CA PRO A 40 -7.58 -1.90 8.11
C PRO A 40 -8.49 -0.86 8.77
N LEU A 41 -8.22 -0.58 10.04
CA LEU A 41 -8.91 0.46 10.81
C LEU A 41 -8.03 1.69 10.89
N TYR A 42 -8.59 2.88 10.59
CA TYR A 42 -7.86 4.15 10.54
C TYR A 42 -6.96 4.39 11.77
N ASN A 43 -7.53 4.22 12.97
CA ASN A 43 -6.86 4.44 14.25
C ASN A 43 -5.77 3.41 14.59
N LYS A 44 -5.71 2.28 13.89
CA LYS A 44 -4.68 1.24 14.05
C LYS A 44 -3.65 1.24 12.93
N LEU A 45 -3.82 2.06 11.88
CA LEU A 45 -2.96 2.02 10.68
C LEU A 45 -1.46 2.22 10.96
N GLN A 46 -1.13 3.02 11.99
CA GLN A 46 0.26 3.33 12.33
C GLN A 46 0.92 2.29 13.24
N THR A 47 0.11 1.56 14.03
CA THR A 47 0.58 0.60 15.04
C THR A 47 0.52 -0.84 14.54
N SER A 48 -0.47 -1.18 13.70
CA SER A 48 -0.62 -2.54 13.18
C SER A 48 0.35 -2.83 12.03
N ILE A 49 0.95 -4.01 12.06
CA ILE A 49 1.77 -4.52 10.96
C ILE A 49 0.84 -5.12 9.90
N PHE A 50 0.73 -4.45 8.75
CA PHE A 50 -0.01 -5.01 7.60
C PHE A 50 0.87 -5.94 6.78
N TYR A 51 0.43 -7.19 6.62
CA TYR A 51 1.04 -8.11 5.68
C TYR A 51 0.84 -7.63 4.22
N LYS A 52 1.72 -8.07 3.33
CA LYS A 52 1.74 -7.68 1.89
C LYS A 52 0.43 -7.87 1.13
N ASN A 53 -0.56 -8.61 1.65
CA ASN A 53 -1.84 -8.81 0.95
C ASN A 53 -2.95 -7.94 1.52
N ARG A 54 -2.74 -7.41 2.72
CA ARG A 54 -3.64 -6.44 3.33
C ARG A 54 -3.26 -5.00 2.95
N THR A 55 -2.09 -4.80 2.36
CA THR A 55 -1.71 -3.51 1.77
C THR A 55 -2.66 -3.08 0.64
N ASN A 56 -3.27 -4.02 -0.08
CA ASN A 56 -4.35 -3.72 -1.04
C ASN A 56 -5.56 -3.05 -0.36
N LEU A 57 -6.03 -3.60 0.77
CA LEU A 57 -7.14 -3.04 1.52
C LEU A 57 -6.77 -1.69 2.16
N VAL A 58 -5.54 -1.54 2.63
CA VAL A 58 -5.04 -0.24 3.14
C VAL A 58 -5.04 0.80 2.01
N HIS A 59 -4.65 0.42 0.79
CA HIS A 59 -4.73 1.32 -0.36
C HIS A 59 -6.17 1.69 -0.70
N LEU A 60 -7.08 0.72 -0.70
CA LEU A 60 -8.51 0.95 -0.92
C LEU A 60 -9.09 1.94 0.11
N HIS A 61 -8.76 1.75 1.39
CA HIS A 61 -9.09 2.65 2.49
C HIS A 61 -8.56 4.07 2.24
N ASN A 62 -7.26 4.21 1.94
CA ASN A 62 -6.63 5.51 1.75
C ASN A 62 -7.20 6.23 0.52
N MET A 63 -7.55 5.52 -0.55
CA MET A 63 -8.15 6.10 -1.73
C MET A 63 -9.57 6.62 -1.48
N ALA A 64 -10.41 5.89 -0.74
CA ALA A 64 -11.74 6.37 -0.35
C ALA A 64 -11.64 7.65 0.51
N LEU A 65 -10.74 7.65 1.48
CA LEU A 65 -10.48 8.80 2.35
C LEU A 65 -9.92 10.00 1.57
N ASN A 66 -9.03 9.76 0.60
CA ASN A 66 -8.47 10.78 -0.27
C ASN A 66 -9.56 11.53 -1.05
N ARG A 67 -10.47 10.78 -1.70
CA ARG A 67 -11.58 11.40 -2.43
C ARG A 67 -12.51 12.17 -1.49
N ALA A 68 -12.80 11.63 -0.30
CA ALA A 68 -13.58 12.33 0.70
C ALA A 68 -12.95 13.66 1.16
N PHE A 69 -11.64 13.68 1.41
CA PHE A 69 -10.92 14.92 1.73
C PHE A 69 -10.95 15.93 0.59
N PHE A 70 -10.72 15.49 -0.65
CA PHE A 70 -10.77 16.37 -1.81
C PHE A 70 -12.14 17.04 -1.96
N PHE A 71 -13.22 16.24 -1.99
CA PHE A 71 -14.56 16.78 -2.18
C PHE A 71 -15.04 17.59 -0.98
N GLY A 72 -14.71 17.19 0.25
CA GLY A 72 -14.99 17.98 1.45
C GLY A 72 -14.30 19.35 1.44
N TYR A 73 -13.02 19.38 1.05
CA TYR A 73 -12.24 20.62 0.92
C TYR A 73 -12.80 21.53 -0.17
N ILE A 74 -12.93 21.02 -1.41
CA ILE A 74 -13.23 21.88 -2.56
C ILE A 74 -14.65 22.46 -2.51
N HIS A 75 -15.61 21.70 -1.99
CA HIS A 75 -16.99 22.14 -1.83
C HIS A 75 -17.13 23.27 -0.82
N GLN A 76 -16.42 23.19 0.31
CA GLN A 76 -16.43 24.23 1.33
C GLN A 76 -15.56 25.43 0.93
N ARG A 77 -14.46 25.19 0.21
CA ARG A 77 -13.55 26.23 -0.28
C ARG A 77 -14.22 27.14 -1.30
N LEU A 78 -15.01 26.56 -2.21
CA LEU A 78 -15.74 27.26 -3.27
C LEU A 78 -17.24 27.35 -2.97
N ASN A 79 -17.57 27.90 -1.80
CA ASN A 79 -18.94 27.92 -1.27
C ASN A 79 -19.71 29.23 -1.54
N THR A 80 -19.15 30.15 -2.34
CA THR A 80 -19.78 31.45 -2.67
C THR A 80 -20.46 31.42 -4.03
N SER A 81 -21.39 32.35 -4.28
CA SER A 81 -22.09 32.46 -5.57
C SER A 81 -21.12 32.66 -6.73
N ASP A 82 -20.09 33.48 -6.54
CA ASP A 82 -19.11 33.83 -7.57
C ASP A 82 -18.20 32.65 -7.91
N THR A 83 -17.91 31.80 -6.91
CA THR A 83 -17.04 30.64 -7.06
C THR A 83 -17.77 29.38 -7.53
N PHE A 84 -19.10 29.39 -7.61
CA PHE A 84 -19.91 28.25 -8.04
C PHE A 84 -19.51 27.69 -9.41
N LYS A 85 -19.23 28.56 -10.38
CA LYS A 85 -18.77 28.15 -11.71
C LYS A 85 -17.42 27.43 -11.69
N LEU A 86 -16.62 27.64 -10.65
CA LEU A 86 -15.29 27.05 -10.49
C LEU A 86 -15.32 25.67 -9.82
N LEU A 87 -16.46 25.17 -9.35
CA LEU A 87 -16.54 23.83 -8.75
C LEU A 87 -16.18 22.72 -9.74
N PRO A 88 -15.82 21.52 -9.25
CA PRO A 88 -15.67 20.34 -10.10
C PRO A 88 -16.95 20.06 -10.89
N ASN A 89 -16.87 20.14 -12.21
CA ASN A 89 -17.99 19.84 -13.10
C ASN A 89 -18.16 18.31 -13.32
N VAL A 90 -19.20 17.91 -14.04
CA VAL A 90 -19.50 16.48 -14.29
C VAL A 90 -18.34 15.76 -14.98
N HIS A 91 -17.66 16.42 -15.92
CA HIS A 91 -16.50 15.86 -16.62
C HIS A 91 -15.32 15.59 -15.67
N TYR A 92 -15.02 16.54 -14.77
CA TYR A 92 -14.04 16.36 -13.71
C TYR A 92 -14.39 15.13 -12.88
N LEU A 93 -15.65 15.01 -12.44
CA LEU A 93 -16.09 13.89 -11.62
C LEU A 93 -15.92 12.55 -12.34
N HIS A 94 -16.37 12.44 -13.59
CA HIS A 94 -16.27 11.23 -14.41
C HIS A 94 -14.81 10.82 -14.67
N LEU A 95 -13.96 11.79 -15.03
CA LEU A 95 -12.54 11.53 -15.26
C LEU A 95 -11.79 11.20 -13.96
N SER A 96 -12.18 11.79 -12.84
CA SER A 96 -11.58 11.51 -11.53
C SER A 96 -11.85 10.08 -11.08
N VAL A 97 -13.12 9.62 -11.13
CA VAL A 97 -13.45 8.22 -10.80
C VAL A 97 -12.83 7.22 -11.77
N SER A 98 -12.66 7.59 -13.05
CA SER A 98 -11.96 6.76 -14.04
C SER A 98 -10.45 6.67 -13.76
N ALA A 99 -9.83 7.78 -13.35
CA ALA A 99 -8.41 7.82 -13.03
C ALA A 99 -8.08 6.96 -11.80
N ASP A 100 -8.99 6.88 -10.83
CA ASP A 100 -8.86 6.00 -9.67
C ASP A 100 -8.74 4.52 -10.06
N LEU A 101 -9.46 4.10 -11.12
CA LEU A 101 -9.40 2.74 -11.66
C LEU A 101 -8.16 2.50 -12.52
N ASN A 102 -7.90 3.39 -13.48
CA ASN A 102 -6.88 3.18 -14.50
C ASN A 102 -5.46 3.23 -13.92
N ALA A 103 -5.24 4.04 -12.87
CA ALA A 103 -3.98 4.05 -12.14
C ALA A 103 -3.78 2.85 -11.21
N ASN A 104 -4.84 2.07 -10.94
CA ASN A 104 -4.84 0.96 -9.97
C ASN A 104 -5.32 -0.37 -10.56
N PRO A 105 -4.68 -0.91 -11.61
CA PRO A 105 -5.16 -2.08 -12.38
C PRO A 105 -5.42 -3.34 -11.53
N THR A 106 -4.67 -3.53 -10.44
CA THR A 106 -4.72 -4.76 -9.65
C THR A 106 -5.65 -4.69 -8.44
N VAL A 107 -5.95 -3.50 -7.89
CA VAL A 107 -6.60 -3.36 -6.58
C VAL A 107 -8.02 -2.83 -6.66
N ILE A 108 -8.22 -1.71 -7.35
CA ILE A 108 -9.50 -0.98 -7.33
C ILE A 108 -10.25 -1.33 -8.59
N ASN A 109 -11.41 -1.98 -8.46
CA ASN A 109 -12.24 -2.44 -9.58
C ASN A 109 -13.46 -1.55 -9.82
N GLY A 110 -13.90 -0.81 -8.80
CA GLY A 110 -14.92 0.22 -8.88
C GLY A 110 -14.49 1.47 -8.10
N SER A 111 -14.84 2.66 -8.61
CA SER A 111 -14.71 3.93 -7.91
C SER A 111 -16.00 4.70 -8.11
N ALA A 112 -16.58 5.26 -7.07
CA ALA A 112 -17.82 5.99 -7.16
C ALA A 112 -17.90 7.12 -6.14
N LEU A 113 -18.65 8.15 -6.51
CA LEU A 113 -19.15 9.16 -5.60
C LEU A 113 -20.67 9.03 -5.60
N TYR A 114 -21.26 8.84 -4.44
CA TYR A 114 -22.72 8.79 -4.30
C TYR A 114 -23.16 9.96 -3.44
N PHE A 115 -24.00 10.83 -3.99
CA PHE A 115 -24.60 11.92 -3.23
C PHE A 115 -25.98 11.51 -2.70
N ASP A 116 -26.35 12.00 -1.53
CA ASP A 116 -27.67 11.76 -0.99
C ASP A 116 -28.73 12.51 -1.81
N ASN A 117 -30.00 12.14 -1.64
CA ASN A 117 -31.08 12.76 -2.39
C ASN A 117 -31.13 14.27 -2.12
N ASP A 118 -31.24 15.06 -3.20
CA ASP A 118 -31.30 16.51 -3.17
C ASP A 118 -30.13 17.19 -2.43
N CYS A 119 -28.94 16.57 -2.45
CA CYS A 119 -27.76 17.08 -1.73
C CYS A 119 -26.61 17.58 -2.63
N TYR A 120 -26.76 17.57 -3.97
CA TYR A 120 -25.73 18.03 -4.89
C TYR A 120 -26.16 19.26 -5.71
N TYR A 121 -25.31 20.28 -5.75
CA TYR A 121 -25.50 21.53 -6.51
C TYR A 121 -24.76 21.46 -7.86
N PRO A 122 -25.48 21.33 -8.99
CA PRO A 122 -24.84 21.13 -10.30
C PRO A 122 -24.42 22.46 -10.94
N ASN A 123 -23.12 22.75 -10.95
CA ASN A 123 -22.57 23.91 -11.65
C ASN A 123 -22.51 23.77 -13.18
N TRP A 124 -22.64 22.54 -13.65
CA TRP A 124 -22.49 22.14 -15.05
C TRP A 124 -23.82 22.09 -15.82
N LEU A 125 -24.98 22.31 -15.20
CA LEU A 125 -26.24 22.44 -15.93
C LEU A 125 -26.39 23.85 -16.54
N ILE A 126 -26.89 23.91 -17.77
CA ILE A 126 -27.26 25.17 -18.43
C ILE A 126 -28.62 25.65 -17.88
N ASN A 127 -28.75 26.95 -17.63
CA ASN A 127 -29.99 27.60 -17.14
C ASN A 127 -30.57 27.01 -15.83
N TYR A 128 -29.71 26.54 -14.93
CA TYR A 128 -30.10 26.02 -13.62
C TYR A 128 -29.85 27.03 -12.50
N ASP A 129 -30.77 27.07 -11.53
CA ASP A 129 -30.69 27.95 -10.36
C ASP A 129 -29.62 27.45 -9.37
N ILE A 130 -28.77 28.37 -8.90
CA ILE A 130 -27.68 28.09 -7.97
C ILE A 130 -28.18 27.53 -6.63
N ASN A 131 -29.41 27.88 -6.24
CA ASN A 131 -30.02 27.48 -4.96
C ASN A 131 -30.66 26.10 -5.00
N LYS A 132 -30.80 25.49 -6.19
CA LYS A 132 -31.45 24.19 -6.33
C LYS A 132 -30.43 23.07 -6.36
N THR A 133 -30.81 21.94 -5.77
CA THR A 133 -30.06 20.69 -5.86
C THR A 133 -30.71 19.76 -6.89
N ILE A 134 -30.03 18.69 -7.28
CA ILE A 134 -30.59 17.66 -8.16
C ILE A 134 -30.92 16.38 -7.39
N PRO A 135 -31.97 15.65 -7.81
CA PRO A 135 -32.27 14.36 -7.24
C PRO A 135 -31.23 13.35 -7.69
N LEU A 136 -30.79 12.51 -6.74
CA LEU A 136 -29.92 11.35 -6.90
C LEU A 136 -28.82 11.52 -7.97
N PHE A 137 -27.60 11.85 -7.56
CA PHE A 137 -26.47 11.99 -8.47
C PHE A 137 -25.31 11.14 -7.99
N ALA A 138 -24.78 10.27 -8.85
CA ALA A 138 -23.72 9.36 -8.45
C ALA A 138 -22.82 8.91 -9.61
N PRO A 139 -21.76 9.65 -9.95
CA PRO A 139 -20.79 9.17 -10.92
C PRO A 139 -20.06 7.92 -10.39
N ARG A 140 -20.29 6.79 -11.05
CA ARG A 140 -19.68 5.50 -10.74
C ARG A 140 -18.94 4.97 -11.95
N ALA A 141 -17.70 4.57 -11.72
CA ALA A 141 -16.87 3.87 -12.67
C ALA A 141 -16.59 2.42 -12.22
N TRP A 142 -16.48 1.50 -13.17
CA TRP A 142 -15.95 0.15 -12.94
C TRP A 142 -15.21 -0.38 -14.17
N ARG A 143 -14.44 -1.45 -14.00
CA ARG A 143 -13.76 -2.11 -15.12
C ARG A 143 -14.76 -2.83 -16.02
N TRP A 144 -14.80 -2.41 -17.27
CA TRP A 144 -15.60 -3.05 -18.30
C TRP A 144 -14.89 -4.29 -18.84
N ASP A 145 -15.67 -5.31 -19.18
CA ASP A 145 -15.16 -6.45 -19.92
C ASP A 145 -15.16 -6.12 -21.43
N ASP A 146 -13.96 -5.88 -21.96
CA ASP A 146 -13.73 -5.53 -23.37
C ASP A 146 -13.37 -6.75 -24.24
N THR A 147 -13.60 -7.97 -23.75
CA THR A 147 -13.38 -9.23 -24.49
C THR A 147 -14.06 -9.25 -25.86
N PHE A 148 -15.25 -8.63 -25.98
CA PHE A 148 -16.04 -8.61 -27.21
C PHE A 148 -15.94 -7.27 -27.97
N ASP A 149 -15.05 -6.38 -27.54
CA ASP A 149 -14.84 -5.12 -28.24
C ASP A 149 -14.06 -5.35 -29.54
N MET A 150 -14.43 -4.63 -30.61
CA MET A 150 -13.81 -4.77 -31.93
C MET A 150 -12.31 -4.48 -31.92
N ASP A 151 -11.85 -3.60 -31.02
CA ASP A 151 -10.44 -3.22 -30.87
C ASP A 151 -9.62 -4.33 -30.19
N ASN A 152 -10.28 -5.24 -29.46
CA ASN A 152 -9.66 -6.33 -28.75
C ASN A 152 -9.58 -7.59 -29.62
N HIS A 153 -8.60 -7.59 -30.53
CA HIS A 153 -8.36 -8.71 -31.44
C HIS A 153 -8.05 -10.04 -30.73
N LEU A 154 -7.48 -10.02 -29.52
CA LEU A 154 -7.16 -11.22 -28.75
C LEU A 154 -8.40 -11.86 -28.12
N ARG A 155 -9.51 -11.11 -27.99
CA ARG A 155 -10.72 -11.55 -27.29
C ARG A 155 -10.41 -12.08 -25.87
N GLU A 156 -9.55 -11.36 -25.17
CA GLU A 156 -9.20 -11.62 -23.77
C GLU A 156 -9.45 -10.35 -22.94
N PRO A 157 -9.94 -10.45 -21.70
CA PRO A 157 -10.26 -9.26 -20.90
C PRO A 157 -8.99 -8.46 -20.58
N THR A 158 -8.84 -7.27 -21.17
CA THR A 158 -7.62 -6.47 -21.01
C THR A 158 -7.61 -5.61 -19.75
N LEU A 159 -8.80 -5.38 -19.16
CA LEU A 159 -9.02 -4.52 -17.99
C LEU A 159 -8.62 -3.05 -18.20
N ASP A 160 -8.49 -2.60 -19.45
CA ASP A 160 -8.06 -1.24 -19.81
C ASP A 160 -9.21 -0.27 -20.09
N THR A 161 -10.42 -0.81 -20.22
CA THR A 161 -11.63 -0.04 -20.47
C THR A 161 -12.37 0.23 -19.16
N ALA A 162 -12.55 1.51 -18.83
CA ALA A 162 -13.40 1.95 -17.71
C ALA A 162 -14.79 2.32 -18.22
N PHE A 163 -15.83 1.73 -17.64
CA PHE A 163 -17.21 2.17 -17.86
C PHE A 163 -17.60 3.14 -16.76
N VAL A 164 -18.16 4.30 -17.11
CA VAL A 164 -18.61 5.32 -16.18
C VAL A 164 -20.07 5.66 -16.46
N LEU A 165 -20.89 5.69 -15.42
CA LEU A 165 -22.26 6.18 -15.52
C LEU A 165 -22.69 6.95 -14.27
N ASP A 166 -23.71 7.78 -14.41
CA ASP A 166 -24.45 8.30 -13.27
C ASP A 166 -25.42 7.23 -12.74
N ALA A 167 -25.09 6.64 -11.59
CA ALA A 167 -25.88 5.59 -10.96
C ALA A 167 -27.22 6.10 -10.40
N GLY A 168 -27.39 7.42 -10.35
CA GLY A 168 -28.65 8.10 -10.07
C GLY A 168 -29.51 8.43 -11.30
N SER A 169 -29.12 7.98 -12.50
CA SER A 169 -29.92 8.13 -13.72
C SER A 169 -30.29 6.78 -14.36
N GLY A 170 -31.45 6.76 -15.04
CA GLY A 170 -31.95 5.57 -15.73
C GLY A 170 -32.72 4.58 -14.85
N PHE A 171 -32.77 3.32 -15.30
CA PHE A 171 -33.43 2.24 -14.57
C PHE A 171 -32.66 1.91 -13.29
N ASN A 172 -33.38 1.56 -12.21
CA ASN A 172 -32.78 1.19 -10.92
C ASN A 172 -31.89 2.29 -10.31
N LYS A 173 -32.24 3.57 -10.52
CA LYS A 173 -31.49 4.73 -10.05
C LYS A 173 -31.54 4.99 -8.54
N ASN A 174 -32.50 4.38 -7.83
CA ASN A 174 -32.77 4.75 -6.44
C ASN A 174 -31.95 3.93 -5.44
N TYR A 175 -30.69 4.33 -5.26
CA TYR A 175 -29.76 3.74 -4.29
C TYR A 175 -29.93 4.27 -2.86
N THR A 176 -31.03 4.94 -2.51
CA THR A 176 -31.31 5.36 -1.14
C THR A 176 -32.31 4.45 -0.44
N VAL A 177 -33.12 3.70 -1.21
CA VAL A 177 -34.17 2.84 -0.65
C VAL A 177 -33.55 1.54 -0.15
N LYS A 178 -34.01 1.07 1.02
CA LYS A 178 -33.57 -0.22 1.60
C LYS A 178 -33.93 -1.45 0.76
N SER A 179 -34.95 -1.35 -0.09
CA SER A 179 -35.31 -2.40 -1.05
C SER A 179 -34.30 -2.53 -2.19
N PHE A 180 -33.49 -1.49 -2.43
CA PHE A 180 -32.36 -1.57 -3.33
C PHE A 180 -31.30 -2.46 -2.71
N ARG A 181 -31.01 -3.60 -3.34
CA ARG A 181 -30.22 -4.68 -2.72
C ARG A 181 -28.70 -4.48 -2.81
N MET A 182 -28.22 -3.42 -3.45
CA MET A 182 -26.83 -3.30 -3.94
C MET A 182 -26.02 -2.15 -3.33
N ASN A 183 -26.40 -1.67 -2.15
CA ASN A 183 -25.82 -0.49 -1.49
C ASN A 183 -25.73 -0.67 0.05
N PRO A 184 -25.05 -1.72 0.55
CA PRO A 184 -24.97 -1.97 2.00
C PRO A 184 -24.31 -0.82 2.79
N TRP A 185 -23.60 0.07 2.09
CA TRP A 185 -22.89 1.21 2.65
C TRP A 185 -23.75 2.48 2.86
N TYR A 186 -24.94 2.60 2.27
CA TYR A 186 -25.70 3.86 2.29
C TYR A 186 -26.01 4.30 3.73
N ASN A 187 -26.50 3.37 4.56
CA ASN A 187 -26.86 3.64 5.96
C ASN A 187 -25.66 3.81 6.91
N PHE A 188 -24.42 3.81 6.43
CA PHE A 188 -23.26 4.07 7.31
C PHE A 188 -23.24 5.51 7.83
N TRP A 189 -23.65 6.47 6.99
CA TRP A 189 -23.70 7.89 7.33
C TRP A 189 -24.90 8.63 6.73
N LEU A 190 -25.58 8.08 5.72
CA LEU A 190 -26.66 8.74 5.00
C LEU A 190 -28.02 8.11 5.34
N PRO A 191 -29.10 8.91 5.40
CA PRO A 191 -29.12 10.37 5.30
C PRO A 191 -28.70 11.04 6.62
N ASP A 192 -27.83 12.06 6.54
CA ASP A 192 -27.42 12.85 7.72
C ASP A 192 -28.43 13.96 8.00
N ASN A 193 -29.58 13.60 8.58
CA ASN A 193 -30.65 14.54 8.87
C ASN A 193 -30.58 15.11 10.30
N GLN A 194 -29.89 14.46 11.24
CA GLN A 194 -29.95 14.80 12.66
C GLN A 194 -28.78 15.68 13.14
N PRO A 195 -29.02 16.88 13.69
CA PRO A 195 -27.97 17.84 14.10
C PRO A 195 -27.06 17.36 15.23
N ILE A 196 -27.49 16.35 15.99
CA ILE A 196 -26.71 15.78 17.09
C ILE A 196 -25.37 15.18 16.64
N TYR A 197 -25.27 14.79 15.36
CA TYR A 197 -24.09 14.11 14.81
C TYR A 197 -23.03 15.06 14.25
N ASP A 198 -23.27 16.37 14.25
CA ASP A 198 -22.36 17.34 13.65
C ASP A 198 -21.03 17.46 14.37
N SER A 199 -21.05 17.48 15.70
CA SER A 199 -19.84 17.58 16.52
C SER A 199 -19.19 16.23 16.84
N THR A 200 -19.90 15.11 16.62
CA THR A 200 -19.43 13.78 17.02
C THR A 200 -18.82 12.97 15.87
N HIS A 201 -19.36 13.09 14.66
CA HIS A 201 -18.87 12.34 13.49
C HIS A 201 -18.06 13.19 12.51
N LYS A 202 -18.07 14.52 12.63
CA LYS A 202 -17.34 15.42 11.73
C LYS A 202 -16.16 16.04 12.48
N PHE A 203 -15.04 16.18 11.79
CA PHE A 203 -13.83 16.80 12.36
C PHE A 203 -13.45 18.03 11.55
N THR A 204 -13.00 19.09 12.23
CA THR A 204 -12.51 20.31 11.58
C THR A 204 -11.03 20.16 11.27
N TRP A 205 -10.71 20.09 9.98
CA TRP A 205 -9.34 19.99 9.49
C TRP A 205 -8.82 21.38 9.10
N GLY A 206 -7.65 21.74 9.63
CA GLY A 206 -6.93 22.96 9.26
C GLY A 206 -5.86 22.70 8.21
N VAL A 207 -5.89 23.48 7.14
CA VAL A 207 -4.87 23.49 6.08
C VAL A 207 -4.27 24.88 5.94
N HIS A 208 -2.97 24.93 5.66
CA HIS A 208 -2.22 26.17 5.51
C HIS A 208 -1.83 26.36 4.04
N LEU A 209 -2.34 27.40 3.40
CA LEU A 209 -2.21 27.66 1.97
C LEU A 209 -1.31 28.86 1.69
N LYS A 210 -0.56 28.80 0.59
CA LYS A 210 0.25 29.93 0.13
C LYS A 210 0.31 29.99 -1.39
N PHE A 211 -0.19 31.08 -1.96
CA PHE A 211 -0.31 31.27 -3.42
C PHE A 211 0.73 32.25 -3.98
N THR A 212 0.96 32.17 -5.28
CA THR A 212 1.88 33.04 -6.03
C THR A 212 1.21 33.55 -7.30
N ASN A 213 1.50 34.80 -7.65
CA ASN A 213 1.04 35.40 -8.91
C ASN A 213 2.17 35.41 -9.96
N SER A 214 3.41 35.56 -9.52
CA SER A 214 4.63 35.59 -10.34
C SER A 214 5.68 34.65 -9.77
N SER A 215 6.66 34.28 -10.60
CA SER A 215 7.83 33.50 -10.18
C SER A 215 8.63 34.25 -9.11
N GLY A 216 9.13 33.51 -8.11
CA GLY A 216 9.95 34.02 -7.02
C GLY A 216 9.23 34.89 -5.98
N VAL A 217 7.92 35.16 -6.14
CA VAL A 217 7.18 36.04 -5.20
C VAL A 217 5.88 35.41 -4.74
N PHE A 218 5.79 35.19 -3.43
CA PHE A 218 4.53 34.82 -2.77
C PHE A 218 3.60 36.02 -2.63
N ARG A 219 2.30 35.80 -2.81
CA ARG A 219 1.26 36.83 -2.62
C ARG A 219 1.25 37.36 -1.18
N GLN A 220 1.49 36.47 -0.21
CA GLN A 220 1.57 36.78 1.21
C GLN A 220 2.82 36.13 1.81
N LYS A 221 3.44 36.77 2.80
CA LYS A 221 4.61 36.22 3.49
C LYS A 221 4.23 35.04 4.41
N THR A 222 3.06 35.13 5.04
CA THR A 222 2.48 34.12 5.94
C THR A 222 1.59 33.13 5.17
N PHE A 223 1.27 32.00 5.81
CA PHE A 223 0.27 31.06 5.30
C PHE A 223 -1.14 31.56 5.63
N GLU A 224 -2.06 31.38 4.70
CA GLU A 224 -3.51 31.52 4.92
C GLU A 224 -4.01 30.22 5.56
N GLU A 225 -4.56 30.31 6.77
CA GLU A 225 -5.19 29.16 7.41
C GLU A 225 -6.64 29.03 6.94
N TYR A 226 -7.00 27.84 6.49
CA TYR A 226 -8.36 27.51 6.10
C TYR A 226 -8.82 26.25 6.83
N ASN A 227 -9.98 26.35 7.47
CA ASN A 227 -10.59 25.27 8.24
C ASN A 227 -11.82 24.76 7.49
N PHE A 228 -11.93 23.44 7.36
CA PHE A 228 -13.08 22.78 6.74
C PHE A 228 -13.51 21.54 7.51
N PHE A 229 -14.79 21.19 7.44
CA PHE A 229 -15.31 19.97 8.03
C PHE A 229 -14.99 18.78 7.14
N GLY A 230 -14.47 17.69 7.70
CA GLY A 230 -14.16 16.47 6.96
C GLY A 230 -14.60 15.22 7.71
N PRO A 231 -14.21 14.03 7.21
CA PRO A 231 -14.33 12.77 7.94
C PRO A 231 -13.70 12.87 9.33
N ASN A 232 -14.21 12.08 10.27
CA ASN A 232 -13.77 12.09 11.66
C ASN A 232 -12.27 11.77 11.84
N ASN A 233 -11.69 12.21 12.96
CA ASN A 233 -10.33 11.83 13.37
C ASN A 233 -10.39 11.06 14.71
N PRO A 234 -10.62 9.73 14.67
CA PRO A 234 -10.87 8.94 15.86
C PRO A 234 -9.59 8.71 16.67
N GLY A 235 -9.75 8.62 17.99
CA GLY A 235 -8.73 8.15 18.91
C GLY A 235 -8.45 6.65 18.79
N MET A 236 -7.40 6.18 19.47
CA MET A 236 -6.93 4.78 19.37
C MET A 236 -7.94 3.74 19.85
N HIS A 237 -8.85 4.13 20.75
CA HIS A 237 -9.86 3.25 21.36
C HIS A 237 -11.30 3.51 20.87
N ASP A 238 -11.49 4.44 19.93
CA ASP A 238 -12.82 4.73 19.41
C ASP A 238 -13.39 3.55 18.60
N THR A 239 -14.73 3.43 18.65
CA THR A 239 -15.52 2.39 18.00
C THR A 239 -15.62 2.58 16.48
N GLU A 240 -16.08 1.54 15.78
CA GLU A 240 -16.21 1.55 14.31
C GLU A 240 -17.12 2.65 13.76
N GLU A 241 -18.12 3.08 14.52
CA GLU A 241 -19.07 4.14 14.13
C GLU A 241 -18.41 5.51 13.96
N LYS A 242 -17.29 5.74 14.66
CA LYS A 242 -16.53 6.99 14.58
C LYS A 242 -15.40 6.93 13.55
N LEU A 243 -15.19 5.79 12.87
CA LEU A 243 -14.13 5.69 11.88
C LEU A 243 -14.45 6.52 10.64
N PRO A 244 -13.46 7.20 10.03
CA PRO A 244 -13.67 7.97 8.81
C PRO A 244 -13.89 7.08 7.59
N VAL A 245 -13.47 5.81 7.67
CA VAL A 245 -13.66 4.83 6.60
C VAL A 245 -14.23 3.56 7.20
N ARG A 246 -15.25 3.01 6.55
CA ARG A 246 -15.88 1.73 6.90
C ARG A 246 -15.85 0.80 5.71
N PHE A 247 -15.65 -0.48 5.98
CA PHE A 247 -15.73 -1.52 4.95
C PHE A 247 -17.10 -2.16 4.98
N THR A 248 -17.61 -2.52 3.80
CA THR A 248 -18.82 -3.34 3.69
C THR A 248 -18.48 -4.81 3.91
N ARG A 249 -19.45 -5.60 4.38
CA ARG A 249 -19.41 -7.04 4.12
C ARG A 249 -19.39 -7.32 2.61
N PRO A 250 -18.85 -8.46 2.15
CA PRO A 250 -18.88 -8.79 0.73
C PRO A 250 -20.32 -8.90 0.25
N TYR A 251 -20.61 -8.27 -0.89
CA TYR A 251 -21.93 -8.26 -1.50
C TYR A 251 -21.84 -8.37 -3.02
N PHE A 252 -22.91 -8.85 -3.66
CA PHE A 252 -22.97 -8.98 -5.11
C PHE A 252 -23.53 -7.71 -5.77
N ASP A 253 -22.75 -7.08 -6.65
CA ASP A 253 -23.12 -5.83 -7.32
C ASP A 253 -23.90 -6.09 -8.64
N CYS A 254 -25.18 -6.45 -8.48
CA CYS A 254 -26.11 -6.91 -9.51
C CYS A 254 -26.51 -5.88 -10.59
N GLY A 255 -26.16 -6.10 -11.85
CA GLY A 255 -26.52 -5.20 -12.95
C GLY A 255 -25.61 -3.98 -13.12
N ARG A 256 -24.44 -4.02 -12.47
CA ARG A 256 -23.33 -3.08 -12.70
C ARG A 256 -22.06 -3.88 -12.99
N SER A 257 -21.21 -4.11 -11.99
CA SER A 257 -20.00 -4.94 -12.16
C SER A 257 -20.30 -6.44 -12.25
N ASN A 258 -21.48 -6.90 -11.81
CA ASN A 258 -21.90 -8.32 -11.80
C ASN A 258 -20.91 -9.25 -11.09
N LYS A 259 -20.24 -8.74 -10.05
CA LYS A 259 -19.23 -9.45 -9.27
C LYS A 259 -19.50 -9.31 -7.77
N TRP A 260 -18.95 -10.25 -7.01
CA TRP A 260 -18.81 -10.10 -5.57
C TRP A 260 -17.74 -9.06 -5.27
N VAL A 261 -18.10 -8.04 -4.50
CA VAL A 261 -17.23 -6.90 -4.20
C VAL A 261 -17.20 -6.62 -2.70
N VAL A 262 -16.09 -6.02 -2.28
CA VAL A 262 -15.91 -5.43 -0.95
C VAL A 262 -15.60 -3.96 -1.16
N SER A 263 -16.32 -3.09 -0.47
CA SER A 263 -16.22 -1.64 -0.66
C SER A 263 -15.62 -0.97 0.58
N ALA A 264 -14.64 -0.09 0.38
CA ALA A 264 -14.23 0.89 1.39
C ALA A 264 -14.97 2.20 1.15
N VAL A 265 -15.59 2.76 2.18
CA VAL A 265 -16.49 3.91 2.06
C VAL A 265 -16.10 5.01 3.03
N SER A 266 -16.06 6.26 2.57
CA SER A 266 -15.75 7.45 3.36
C SER A 266 -16.78 8.55 3.10
N PRO A 267 -17.26 9.29 4.11
CA PRO A 267 -18.29 10.32 3.91
C PRO A 267 -17.71 11.63 3.37
N ILE A 268 -18.51 12.36 2.59
CA ILE A 268 -18.21 13.67 2.01
C ILE A 268 -19.05 14.72 2.72
N THR A 269 -18.41 15.79 3.16
CA THR A 269 -19.00 16.88 3.96
C THR A 269 -19.17 18.16 3.15
N ASP A 270 -20.31 18.83 3.32
CA ASP A 270 -20.55 20.18 2.81
C ASP A 270 -21.58 20.93 3.67
N PHE A 271 -21.73 22.23 3.44
CA PHE A 271 -22.78 23.05 4.03
C PHE A 271 -24.10 22.87 3.29
N MET A 272 -25.18 22.68 4.06
CA MET A 272 -26.53 22.57 3.52
C MET A 272 -27.53 23.34 4.39
N PRO A 273 -28.38 24.22 3.80
CA PRO A 273 -28.28 24.73 2.42
C PRO A 273 -26.98 25.50 2.19
N ARG A 274 -26.42 25.43 0.98
CA ARG A 274 -25.11 26.04 0.70
C ARG A 274 -25.16 27.56 0.55
N TYR A 275 -26.06 28.06 -0.30
CA TYR A 275 -26.11 29.46 -0.74
C TYR A 275 -27.08 30.32 0.09
N SER A 276 -27.31 29.95 1.35
CA SER A 276 -28.13 30.76 2.26
C SER A 276 -27.38 32.00 2.72
N ASN A 277 -28.04 33.17 2.66
CA ASN A 277 -27.54 34.43 3.23
C ASN A 277 -27.44 34.37 4.77
N TRP A 278 -28.19 33.46 5.40
CA TRP A 278 -28.13 33.25 6.85
C TRP A 278 -27.11 32.17 7.19
N THR A 279 -25.90 32.60 7.56
CA THR A 279 -24.78 31.71 7.90
C THR A 279 -25.09 30.75 9.05
N HIS A 280 -25.90 31.17 10.01
CA HIS A 280 -26.32 30.33 11.14
C HIS A 280 -27.26 29.17 10.73
N LEU A 281 -27.88 29.23 9.55
CA LEU A 281 -28.68 28.14 9.00
C LEU A 281 -27.82 27.13 8.20
N ARG A 282 -26.56 27.46 7.92
CA ARG A 282 -25.65 26.60 7.16
C ARG A 282 -25.06 25.56 8.09
N ARG A 283 -25.64 24.36 8.06
CA ARG A 283 -25.18 23.22 8.86
C ARG A 283 -24.21 22.35 8.06
N PRO A 284 -23.08 21.89 8.64
CA PRO A 284 -22.24 20.88 7.99
C PRO A 284 -22.95 19.53 8.00
N ARG A 285 -23.22 18.96 6.82
CA ARG A 285 -23.89 17.66 6.66
C ARG A 285 -23.02 16.72 5.82
N PHE A 286 -23.13 15.42 6.08
CA PHE A 286 -22.67 14.44 5.10
C PHE A 286 -23.63 14.46 3.91
N ILE A 287 -23.14 14.95 2.77
CA ILE A 287 -23.93 15.09 1.53
C ILE A 287 -23.76 13.90 0.59
N GLY A 288 -22.79 13.02 0.87
CA GLY A 288 -22.47 11.89 0.02
C GLY A 288 -21.38 11.01 0.60
N VAL A 289 -20.97 10.01 -0.15
CA VAL A 289 -19.89 9.09 0.19
C VAL A 289 -19.01 8.79 -1.03
N ALA A 290 -17.71 8.66 -0.79
CA ALA A 290 -16.76 8.09 -1.74
C ALA A 290 -16.65 6.58 -1.50
N VAL A 291 -16.85 5.78 -2.54
CA VAL A 291 -16.89 4.31 -2.48
C VAL A 291 -15.80 3.75 -3.40
N MET A 292 -14.94 2.91 -2.86
CA MET A 292 -13.89 2.21 -3.60
C MET A 292 -14.14 0.70 -3.50
N ASP A 293 -14.36 0.05 -4.64
CA ASP A 293 -14.69 -1.38 -4.72
C ASP A 293 -13.47 -2.20 -5.12
N THR A 294 -13.31 -3.37 -4.51
CA THR A 294 -12.37 -4.41 -4.95
C THR A 294 -13.11 -5.73 -5.14
N ASP A 295 -12.66 -6.55 -6.10
CA ASP A 295 -13.24 -7.87 -6.34
C ASP A 295 -12.94 -8.77 -5.14
N PHE A 296 -13.98 -9.40 -4.58
CA PHE A 296 -13.85 -10.32 -3.46
C PHE A 296 -12.92 -11.51 -3.79
N GLU A 297 -12.94 -12.00 -5.04
CA GLU A 297 -12.08 -13.10 -5.48
C GLU A 297 -10.57 -12.78 -5.32
N ARG A 298 -10.19 -11.50 -5.37
CA ARG A 298 -8.78 -11.07 -5.22
C ARG A 298 -8.35 -10.96 -3.76
N ILE A 299 -9.28 -11.02 -2.81
CA ILE A 299 -9.00 -10.90 -1.39
C ILE A 299 -8.60 -12.28 -0.85
N ASP A 300 -7.36 -12.39 -0.37
CA ASP A 300 -6.94 -13.57 0.38
C ASP A 300 -7.76 -13.72 1.66
N PHE A 301 -8.06 -14.95 2.06
CA PHE A 301 -8.54 -15.26 3.40
C PHE A 301 -7.48 -16.00 4.21
N ASN A 302 -7.64 -16.03 5.53
CA ASN A 302 -6.74 -16.74 6.43
C ASN A 302 -7.40 -18.02 6.95
N PRO A 303 -7.04 -19.21 6.41
CA PRO A 303 -7.63 -20.48 6.82
C PRO A 303 -7.07 -21.01 8.14
N CYS A 304 -6.02 -20.38 8.69
CA CYS A 304 -5.38 -20.82 9.92
C CYS A 304 -6.30 -20.65 11.14
N ASP A 305 -6.05 -21.41 12.20
CA ASP A 305 -6.75 -21.24 13.48
C ASP A 305 -6.67 -19.79 13.99
N ALA A 306 -7.66 -19.37 14.77
CA ALA A 306 -7.66 -18.04 15.40
C ALA A 306 -6.49 -17.89 16.39
N GLY A 307 -5.82 -16.74 16.36
CA GLY A 307 -4.66 -16.43 17.19
C GLY A 307 -3.98 -15.13 16.75
N ASP A 308 -2.76 -14.85 17.20
CA ASP A 308 -2.08 -13.57 16.89
C ASP A 308 -1.93 -13.32 15.38
N GLY A 309 -1.73 -14.39 14.60
CA GLY A 309 -1.64 -14.31 13.14
C GLY A 309 -2.97 -14.30 12.39
N ASN A 310 -4.08 -14.58 13.09
CA ASN A 310 -5.45 -14.57 12.57
C ASN A 310 -6.39 -14.08 13.69
N PRO A 311 -6.39 -12.77 14.00
CA PRO A 311 -7.22 -12.24 15.06
C PRO A 311 -8.69 -12.48 14.68
N GLY A 312 -9.43 -13.12 15.59
CA GLY A 312 -10.86 -13.37 15.41
C GLY A 312 -11.69 -12.10 15.58
N PRO A 313 -12.94 -12.08 15.07
CA PRO A 313 -13.66 -13.21 14.47
C PRO A 313 -13.26 -13.48 13.00
N SER A 314 -13.21 -14.76 12.61
CA SER A 314 -12.85 -15.22 11.26
C SER A 314 -13.73 -16.40 10.86
N TYR A 315 -14.56 -16.24 9.83
CA TYR A 315 -15.49 -17.28 9.37
C TYR A 315 -14.74 -18.52 8.83
N LEU A 316 -13.60 -18.30 8.19
CA LEU A 316 -12.81 -19.34 7.52
C LEU A 316 -11.67 -19.88 8.39
N ALA A 317 -11.59 -19.51 9.66
CA ALA A 317 -10.58 -20.05 10.57
C ALA A 317 -10.78 -21.56 10.79
N GLY A 318 -9.68 -22.31 10.83
CA GLY A 318 -9.69 -23.76 11.04
C GLY A 318 -10.09 -24.58 9.80
N THR A 319 -10.22 -23.96 8.62
CA THR A 319 -10.47 -24.66 7.35
C THR A 319 -9.20 -25.33 6.79
N HIS A 320 -8.03 -25.02 7.34
CA HIS A 320 -6.77 -25.63 6.92
C HIS A 320 -6.71 -27.13 7.21
N ARG A 321 -5.99 -27.88 6.37
CA ARG A 321 -5.81 -29.33 6.52
C ARG A 321 -4.43 -29.71 7.05
N CYS A 322 -3.73 -28.79 7.72
CA CYS A 322 -2.48 -29.11 8.42
C CYS A 322 -2.68 -30.18 9.52
N LYS A 323 -1.71 -31.10 9.65
CA LYS A 323 -1.67 -32.12 10.72
C LYS A 323 -1.38 -31.50 12.08
N LYS A 324 -1.71 -32.19 13.18
CA LYS A 324 -1.52 -31.70 14.57
C LYS A 324 -0.07 -31.33 14.94
N HIS A 325 0.91 -32.08 14.43
CA HIS A 325 2.36 -31.81 14.61
C HIS A 325 2.89 -30.72 13.66
N SER A 326 2.00 -30.08 12.89
CA SER A 326 2.27 -28.96 12.01
C SER A 326 1.39 -27.76 12.37
N GLY A 327 1.90 -26.55 12.18
CA GLY A 327 1.20 -25.29 12.30
C GLY A 327 0.90 -24.70 10.93
N CYS A 328 -0.24 -24.02 10.82
CA CYS A 328 -0.66 -23.32 9.62
C CYS A 328 0.04 -21.96 9.50
N LYS A 329 0.45 -21.60 8.29
CA LYS A 329 0.84 -20.23 7.94
C LYS A 329 0.18 -19.81 6.64
N HIS A 330 -0.62 -18.76 6.69
CA HIS A 330 -1.30 -18.17 5.54
C HIS A 330 -0.33 -17.78 4.41
N LEU A 331 -0.77 -17.97 3.17
CA LEU A 331 -0.11 -17.53 1.94
C LEU A 331 -0.82 -16.33 1.34
N SER A 332 -0.02 -15.59 0.61
CA SER A 332 -0.17 -14.17 0.33
C SER A 332 -0.27 -13.97 -1.17
N GLY A 333 -1.33 -13.34 -1.68
CA GLY A 333 -1.64 -13.16 -3.10
C GLY A 333 -2.25 -14.41 -3.75
N PHE A 334 -2.98 -15.23 -2.99
CA PHE A 334 -3.60 -16.46 -3.46
C PHE A 334 -5.06 -16.27 -3.90
N GLY A 335 -5.69 -15.18 -3.48
CA GLY A 335 -7.11 -14.87 -3.70
C GLY A 335 -8.03 -15.73 -2.84
N PHE A 336 -9.32 -15.66 -3.15
CA PHE A 336 -10.37 -16.48 -2.55
C PHE A 336 -10.35 -17.90 -3.15
N ARG A 337 -9.33 -18.70 -2.80
CA ARG A 337 -9.14 -20.07 -3.29
C ARG A 337 -8.60 -20.99 -2.20
N ARG A 338 -8.99 -22.27 -2.21
CA ARG A 338 -8.45 -23.30 -1.30
C ARG A 338 -6.95 -23.50 -1.51
N GLY A 339 -6.24 -23.77 -0.42
CA GLY A 339 -4.81 -24.08 -0.47
C GLY A 339 -3.89 -22.87 -0.30
N GLY A 340 -4.45 -21.68 -0.06
CA GLY A 340 -3.74 -20.44 0.29
C GLY A 340 -3.05 -20.45 1.67
N TYR A 341 -2.42 -21.56 2.05
CA TYR A 341 -1.66 -21.73 3.27
C TYR A 341 -0.51 -22.70 3.07
N ARG A 342 0.41 -22.75 4.03
CA ARG A 342 1.46 -23.76 4.10
C ARG A 342 1.53 -24.33 5.50
N CYS A 343 1.74 -25.63 5.60
CA CYS A 343 1.91 -26.31 6.87
C CYS A 343 3.40 -26.39 7.20
N LYS A 344 3.76 -25.71 8.29
CA LYS A 344 5.08 -25.79 8.87
C LYS A 344 5.06 -26.79 10.00
N CYS A 345 6.04 -27.68 10.12
CA CYS A 345 6.11 -28.51 11.32
C CYS A 345 6.11 -27.62 12.59
N ARG A 346 5.75 -28.14 13.77
CA ARG A 346 5.79 -27.40 15.05
C ARG A 346 7.14 -27.53 15.74
N TRP A 347 7.50 -26.64 16.67
CA TRP A 347 8.75 -26.77 17.44
C TRP A 347 8.91 -28.19 18.03
N GLY A 348 10.14 -28.67 18.13
CA GLY A 348 10.43 -30.08 18.50
C GLY A 348 10.10 -31.12 17.43
N HIS A 349 9.69 -30.71 16.23
CA HIS A 349 9.50 -31.60 15.07
C HIS A 349 10.30 -31.11 13.87
N ARG A 350 10.67 -32.01 12.97
CA ARG A 350 11.34 -31.69 11.70
C ARG A 350 10.54 -32.21 10.53
N TYR A 351 10.96 -31.81 9.35
CA TYR A 351 10.47 -32.41 8.13
C TYR A 351 11.31 -33.64 7.76
N PRO A 352 10.74 -34.62 7.04
CA PRO A 352 11.49 -35.75 6.48
C PRO A 352 12.55 -35.29 5.47
N ASN A 353 13.65 -36.04 5.36
CA ASN A 353 14.79 -35.67 4.51
C ASN A 353 14.45 -35.67 3.01
N ASP A 354 13.49 -36.49 2.59
CA ASP A 354 13.19 -36.73 1.18
C ASP A 354 12.11 -35.80 0.60
N ILE A 355 11.55 -34.89 1.40
CA ILE A 355 10.41 -34.06 1.00
C ILE A 355 10.83 -32.59 0.92
N GLU A 356 10.28 -31.88 -0.07
CA GLU A 356 10.46 -30.44 -0.18
C GLU A 356 9.72 -29.68 0.93
N HIS A 357 10.41 -28.71 1.52
CA HIS A 357 9.88 -27.88 2.60
C HIS A 357 9.43 -26.52 2.07
N PRO A 358 8.31 -25.95 2.56
CA PRO A 358 7.30 -26.49 3.47
C PRO A 358 6.20 -27.29 2.74
N TYR A 359 5.32 -27.98 3.47
CA TYR A 359 4.12 -28.57 2.88
C TYR A 359 3.17 -27.48 2.39
N TRP A 360 2.93 -27.43 1.08
CA TRP A 360 2.03 -26.47 0.46
C TRP A 360 0.57 -26.90 0.64
N GLY A 361 -0.28 -25.98 1.09
CA GLY A 361 -1.71 -26.20 1.25
C GLY A 361 -2.34 -26.62 -0.08
N TYR A 362 -1.96 -26.00 -1.19
CA TYR A 362 -2.39 -26.40 -2.54
C TYR A 362 -2.22 -27.91 -2.81
N ASN A 363 -1.03 -28.47 -2.52
CA ASN A 363 -0.77 -29.90 -2.70
C ASN A 363 -1.60 -30.75 -1.73
N ILE A 364 -1.84 -30.26 -0.51
CA ILE A 364 -2.69 -30.95 0.47
C ILE A 364 -4.15 -30.98 0.00
N GLU A 365 -4.66 -29.87 -0.52
CA GLU A 365 -6.05 -29.77 -0.99
C GLU A 365 -6.31 -30.62 -2.24
N GLN A 366 -5.30 -30.82 -3.10
CA GLN A 366 -5.38 -31.69 -4.28
C GLN A 366 -5.13 -33.17 -3.98
N SER A 367 -4.55 -33.49 -2.81
CA SER A 367 -4.20 -34.87 -2.49
C SER A 367 -5.42 -35.78 -2.31
N THR A 368 -5.25 -37.05 -2.67
CA THR A 368 -6.25 -38.08 -2.39
C THR A 368 -6.35 -38.31 -0.88
N LEU A 369 -7.48 -38.87 -0.42
CA LEU A 369 -7.68 -39.14 1.01
C LEU A 369 -6.62 -40.09 1.58
N THR A 370 -6.13 -41.04 0.77
CA THR A 370 -5.10 -42.01 1.14
C THR A 370 -3.73 -41.35 1.30
N GLU A 371 -3.32 -40.51 0.35
CA GLU A 371 -2.09 -39.71 0.42
C GLU A 371 -2.11 -38.76 1.62
N TYR A 372 -3.23 -38.05 1.82
CA TYR A 372 -3.37 -37.16 2.96
C TYR A 372 -3.21 -37.89 4.30
N ARG A 373 -3.77 -39.09 4.45
CA ARG A 373 -3.69 -39.88 5.69
C ARG A 373 -2.27 -40.37 5.99
N LYS A 374 -1.55 -40.88 4.98
CA LYS A 374 -0.19 -41.43 5.14
C LYS A 374 0.91 -40.36 5.12
N GLY A 375 0.71 -39.29 4.36
CA GLY A 375 1.69 -38.23 4.12
C GLY A 375 1.60 -37.03 5.06
N PHE A 376 2.40 -36.00 4.74
CA PHE A 376 2.46 -34.72 5.44
C PHE A 376 2.78 -34.79 6.93
N ASN A 377 3.53 -35.82 7.35
CA ASN A 377 3.88 -36.06 8.75
C ASN A 377 5.22 -35.41 9.14
N CYS A 378 5.26 -34.79 10.33
CA CYS A 378 6.45 -34.18 10.90
C CYS A 378 6.98 -35.07 12.04
N PRO A 379 8.10 -35.80 11.88
CA PRO A 379 8.71 -36.55 12.98
C PRO A 379 9.29 -35.63 14.08
N ALA A 380 9.38 -36.14 15.31
CA ALA A 380 9.96 -35.42 16.45
C ALA A 380 11.50 -35.27 16.33
N VAL A 381 12.05 -34.27 17.03
CA VAL A 381 13.49 -34.02 17.16
C VAL A 381 13.93 -34.45 18.56
N ASP A 382 14.85 -35.40 18.63
CA ASP A 382 15.38 -35.91 19.89
C ASP A 382 16.48 -35.00 20.46
N TYR A 383 16.74 -35.00 21.77
CA TYR A 383 17.88 -34.30 22.41
C TYR A 383 18.04 -32.79 22.08
N MET A 384 17.08 -31.95 22.47
CA MET A 384 17.18 -30.49 22.32
C MET A 384 18.04 -29.82 23.42
N HIS A 385 18.85 -28.82 23.05
CA HIS A 385 19.63 -28.01 23.97
C HIS A 385 18.77 -26.94 24.65
N VAL A 386 18.90 -26.80 25.96
CA VAL A 386 18.36 -25.66 26.72
C VAL A 386 19.39 -24.54 26.69
N LEU A 387 18.99 -23.34 26.28
CA LEU A 387 19.88 -22.18 26.33
C LEU A 387 20.10 -21.80 27.81
N PRO A 388 21.34 -21.78 28.32
CA PRO A 388 21.58 -21.38 29.70
C PRO A 388 21.25 -19.89 29.88
N VAL A 389 20.51 -19.55 30.93
CA VAL A 389 20.18 -18.16 31.31
C VAL A 389 21.42 -17.57 32.00
N ILE A 390 22.09 -16.60 31.37
CA ILE A 390 23.18 -15.86 32.03
C ILE A 390 22.56 -14.64 32.69
N SER A 391 22.59 -14.60 34.03
CA SER A 391 21.97 -13.59 34.90
C SER A 391 22.75 -12.28 35.03
N GLN A 392 23.69 -11.98 34.12
CA GLN A 392 24.45 -10.73 34.16
C GLN A 392 24.58 -10.15 32.75
N VAL A 393 23.73 -9.17 32.43
CA VAL A 393 23.89 -8.33 31.24
C VAL A 393 24.42 -6.98 31.71
N SER A 394 25.72 -6.76 31.54
CA SER A 394 26.26 -5.41 31.40
C SER A 394 25.67 -4.79 30.14
N SER A 395 25.18 -3.55 30.27
CA SER A 395 24.41 -2.83 29.26
C SER A 395 25.14 -2.72 27.92
N VAL A 396 24.83 -3.60 26.98
CA VAL A 396 25.16 -3.44 25.56
C VAL A 396 23.96 -2.82 24.88
N SER A 397 24.00 -1.52 24.60
CA SER A 397 23.03 -0.86 23.73
C SER A 397 23.25 -1.30 22.28
N VAL A 398 22.56 -2.35 21.86
CA VAL A 398 22.23 -2.58 20.46
C VAL A 398 20.91 -1.85 20.21
N GLU A 399 20.69 -1.27 19.03
CA GLU A 399 19.35 -0.83 18.58
C GLU A 399 18.43 -2.06 18.56
N PHE A 400 17.89 -2.39 19.72
CA PHE A 400 16.84 -3.37 19.94
C PHE A 400 15.54 -2.58 19.83
N PHE A 401 14.72 -2.93 18.85
CA PHE A 401 13.30 -2.60 18.92
C PHE A 401 12.68 -3.67 19.84
N GLU A 402 12.44 -3.30 21.09
CA GLU A 402 11.40 -3.94 21.90
C GLU A 402 10.05 -3.54 21.29
N GLU A 403 9.58 -4.31 20.32
CA GLU A 403 8.15 -4.61 20.29
C GLU A 403 7.99 -5.87 21.14
N GLU A 404 7.10 -5.82 22.12
CA GLU A 404 6.68 -6.92 22.98
C GLU A 404 6.40 -8.17 22.14
N TYR A 405 7.42 -9.00 21.94
CA TYR A 405 7.19 -10.40 22.21
C TYR A 405 7.01 -10.46 23.71
N ASN A 406 5.94 -11.11 24.18
CA ASN A 406 5.80 -11.59 25.54
C ASN A 406 6.95 -12.58 25.87
N THR A 407 8.18 -12.10 25.88
CA THR A 407 9.24 -12.63 26.70
C THR A 407 8.99 -12.00 28.06
N GLY A 408 8.22 -12.69 28.89
CA GLY A 408 8.30 -12.41 30.31
C GLY A 408 9.78 -12.36 30.68
N VAL A 409 10.16 -11.34 31.46
CA VAL A 409 11.45 -11.12 32.13
C VAL A 409 12.39 -10.09 31.46
N PHE A 410 12.21 -8.78 31.75
CA PHE A 410 13.03 -7.95 32.68
C PHE A 410 12.77 -6.44 32.48
N GLN A 411 12.36 -5.73 33.54
CA GLN A 411 12.45 -4.27 33.64
C GLN A 411 13.88 -3.88 34.07
N SER A 412 14.48 -2.83 33.47
CA SER A 412 15.29 -1.92 34.30
C SER A 412 15.45 -0.50 33.76
N ARG A 413 15.29 0.39 34.74
CA ARG A 413 15.47 1.84 34.85
C ARG A 413 16.69 2.46 34.15
N SER A 414 16.44 3.69 33.68
CA SER A 414 17.35 4.81 33.41
C SER A 414 18.65 4.80 34.25
N LEU A 415 19.79 5.10 33.61
CA LEU A 415 20.93 5.83 34.22
C LEU A 415 21.97 6.32 33.19
N LYS A 416 22.68 7.37 33.61
CA LYS A 416 23.42 8.39 32.84
C LYS A 416 24.76 7.92 32.24
N SER A 417 25.17 8.68 31.22
CA SER A 417 26.46 8.66 30.50
C SER A 417 27.71 8.75 31.40
N VAL A 418 28.75 7.99 31.05
CA VAL A 418 30.13 8.25 31.48
C VAL A 418 31.10 8.00 30.31
N ASN A 419 31.99 8.98 30.06
CA ASN A 419 33.12 8.91 29.14
C ASN A 419 34.34 8.27 29.83
N ILE A 420 35.02 7.31 29.19
CA ILE A 420 36.45 7.05 29.46
C ILE A 420 37.19 6.67 28.17
N ILE A 421 38.33 7.33 27.98
CA ILE A 421 39.31 7.22 26.89
C ILE A 421 40.40 6.23 27.29
N LYS A 422 40.82 5.33 26.38
CA LYS A 422 42.21 5.10 25.89
C LYS A 422 42.36 3.71 25.27
N SER A 423 43.07 3.68 24.14
CA SER A 423 43.49 2.47 23.42
C SER A 423 44.51 1.66 24.22
N PRO A 424 44.80 0.42 23.77
CA PRO A 424 46.15 0.23 23.25
C PRO A 424 46.25 -0.51 21.91
N ARG A 425 47.45 -0.34 21.36
CA ARG A 425 48.01 -0.72 20.07
C ARG A 425 48.02 -2.23 19.80
N GLY A 426 47.56 -2.58 18.60
CA GLY A 426 48.32 -3.29 17.55
C GLY A 426 49.12 -4.53 17.94
N PHE A 427 48.62 -5.69 17.53
CA PHE A 427 49.44 -6.85 17.20
C PHE A 427 49.10 -7.27 15.76
N GLU A 428 50.05 -7.05 14.83
CA GLU A 428 49.96 -7.46 13.43
C GLU A 428 50.36 -8.94 13.32
N GLU A 429 49.40 -9.82 13.00
CA GLU A 429 49.72 -11.14 12.48
C GLU A 429 49.65 -11.13 10.94
N ARG A 430 50.80 -11.43 10.34
CA ARG A 430 51.02 -11.60 8.89
C ARG A 430 50.12 -12.71 8.34
N THR A 431 49.10 -12.33 7.57
CA THR A 431 48.31 -13.30 6.80
C THR A 431 49.00 -13.66 5.48
N ASN A 432 49.39 -14.92 5.35
CA ASN A 432 49.80 -15.54 4.09
C ASN A 432 48.66 -15.46 3.05
N ARG A 433 48.94 -14.79 1.93
CA ARG A 433 48.05 -14.65 0.77
C ARG A 433 48.00 -15.95 -0.03
N ASN A 434 47.18 -16.91 0.38
CA ASN A 434 46.71 -17.96 -0.53
C ASN A 434 45.46 -17.47 -1.26
N ARG A 435 45.67 -17.05 -2.53
CA ARG A 435 44.62 -16.79 -3.51
C ARG A 435 43.77 -18.05 -3.71
N LYS A 436 42.70 -18.20 -2.94
CA LYS A 436 41.65 -19.18 -3.25
C LYS A 436 41.01 -18.79 -4.58
N LYS A 437 41.15 -19.67 -5.57
CA LYS A 437 40.43 -19.62 -6.85
C LYS A 437 38.94 -19.40 -6.57
N ARG A 438 38.37 -18.32 -7.10
CA ARG A 438 36.94 -18.03 -7.04
C ARG A 438 36.21 -19.15 -7.78
N SER A 439 35.47 -19.99 -7.06
CA SER A 439 34.52 -20.91 -7.69
C SER A 439 33.46 -20.07 -8.42
N LEU A 440 33.31 -20.28 -9.74
CA LEU A 440 32.40 -19.54 -10.60
C LEU A 440 30.90 -19.74 -10.30
N TYR A 441 30.54 -20.55 -9.30
CA TYR A 441 29.14 -20.84 -8.91
C TYR A 441 28.87 -20.74 -7.39
N GLY A 442 29.82 -20.20 -6.61
CA GLY A 442 29.62 -19.97 -5.17
C GLY A 442 29.04 -18.58 -4.92
N ARG A 443 27.74 -18.50 -4.57
CA ARG A 443 27.09 -17.26 -4.11
C ARG A 443 27.90 -16.65 -2.95
N PRO A 444 28.21 -15.34 -2.89
CA PRO A 444 28.91 -14.79 -1.73
C PRO A 444 28.00 -14.91 -0.50
N LEU A 445 28.38 -15.78 0.45
CA LEU A 445 27.54 -16.11 1.62
C LEU A 445 27.54 -14.98 2.68
N PHE A 446 28.66 -14.28 2.83
CA PHE A 446 28.81 -13.03 3.57
C PHE A 446 30.00 -12.27 2.95
N ASP A 447 29.84 -10.98 2.69
CA ASP A 447 30.89 -10.13 2.11
C ASP A 447 31.30 -9.03 3.10
N PRO A 448 32.50 -9.11 3.70
CA PRO A 448 33.00 -8.10 4.63
C PRO A 448 33.08 -6.70 4.01
N SER A 449 33.42 -6.57 2.73
CA SER A 449 33.53 -5.29 2.04
C SER A 449 32.15 -4.66 1.82
N ALA A 450 31.16 -5.48 1.46
CA ALA A 450 29.77 -5.04 1.37
C ALA A 450 29.24 -4.59 2.73
N TYR A 451 29.55 -5.34 3.79
CA TYR A 451 29.17 -4.97 5.16
C TYR A 451 29.81 -3.63 5.59
N GLU A 452 31.08 -3.39 5.27
CA GLU A 452 31.74 -2.12 5.57
C GLU A 452 31.10 -0.95 4.79
N ARG A 453 30.75 -1.15 3.52
CA ARG A 453 29.99 -0.18 2.73
C ARG A 453 28.65 0.17 3.39
N VAL A 454 27.92 -0.83 3.88
CA VAL A 454 26.67 -0.61 4.62
C VAL A 454 26.91 0.23 5.87
N LEU A 455 27.96 -0.04 6.66
CA LEU A 455 28.27 0.80 7.83
C LEU A 455 28.55 2.25 7.46
N ARG A 456 29.20 2.53 6.31
CA ARG A 456 29.39 3.91 5.83
C ARG A 456 28.06 4.59 5.48
N ILE A 457 27.15 3.87 4.82
CA ILE A 457 25.80 4.37 4.49
C ILE A 457 25.05 4.74 5.77
N TYR A 458 25.04 3.88 6.80
CA TYR A 458 24.39 4.18 8.07
C TYR A 458 25.03 5.37 8.78
N ARG A 459 26.37 5.47 8.80
CA ARG A 459 27.08 6.63 9.38
C ARG A 459 26.69 7.94 8.68
N GLN A 460 26.66 7.95 7.35
CA GLN A 460 26.22 9.11 6.57
C GLN A 460 24.76 9.47 6.88
N LYS A 461 23.87 8.48 6.89
CA LYS A 461 22.46 8.68 7.23
C LYS A 461 22.29 9.32 8.61
N THR A 462 23.04 8.84 9.62
CA THR A 462 22.97 9.36 10.99
C THR A 462 23.68 10.69 11.18
N SER A 463 24.70 11.00 10.37
CA SER A 463 25.43 12.26 10.48
C SER A 463 24.64 13.43 9.92
N VAL A 464 23.76 13.21 8.94
CA VAL A 464 22.91 14.26 8.36
C VAL A 464 21.68 14.45 9.24
N THR A 465 21.47 15.69 9.68
CA THR A 465 20.36 16.11 10.52
C THR A 465 19.78 17.43 10.00
N LYS A 466 18.56 17.77 10.43
CA LYS A 466 17.91 19.04 10.09
C LYS A 466 18.79 20.28 10.37
N SER A 467 19.57 20.26 11.45
CA SER A 467 20.37 21.42 11.88
C SER A 467 21.66 21.60 11.09
N ASN A 468 22.21 20.53 10.51
CA ASN A 468 23.49 20.59 9.79
C ASN A 468 23.38 20.48 8.27
N CYS A 469 22.24 20.03 7.74
CA CYS A 469 22.08 19.74 6.31
C CYS A 469 22.40 20.95 5.40
N LYS A 470 22.11 22.19 5.85
CA LYS A 470 22.39 23.42 5.09
C LYS A 470 23.89 23.73 4.94
N LYS A 471 24.73 23.20 5.83
CA LYS A 471 26.19 23.40 5.83
C LYS A 471 26.92 22.33 5.01
N LEU A 472 26.21 21.25 4.65
CA LEU A 472 26.76 20.09 3.99
C LEU A 472 26.71 20.23 2.47
N SER A 473 27.62 19.56 1.77
CA SER A 473 27.61 19.56 0.31
C SER A 473 26.42 18.75 -0.26
N PRO A 474 25.91 19.09 -1.45
CA PRO A 474 24.80 18.34 -2.06
C PRO A 474 25.07 16.84 -2.21
N SER A 475 26.32 16.43 -2.48
CA SER A 475 26.70 15.03 -2.61
C SER A 475 26.55 14.23 -1.31
N SER A 476 26.73 14.87 -0.15
CA SER A 476 26.56 14.23 1.16
C SER A 476 25.08 14.04 1.55
N LEU A 477 24.17 14.76 0.89
CA LEU A 477 22.72 14.65 1.07
C LEU A 477 22.09 13.59 0.16
N ILE A 478 22.88 12.90 -0.66
CA ILE A 478 22.42 11.88 -1.60
C ILE A 478 23.01 10.53 -1.18
N LEU A 479 22.17 9.50 -1.11
CA LEU A 479 22.61 8.12 -0.96
C LEU A 479 22.65 7.42 -2.33
N PRO A 480 23.48 6.38 -2.47
CA PRO A 480 23.49 5.54 -3.66
C PRO A 480 22.10 4.96 -3.98
N GLY A 481 21.75 4.86 -5.27
CA GLY A 481 20.44 4.37 -5.70
C GLY A 481 20.11 2.94 -5.25
N ASP A 482 21.12 2.08 -5.09
CA ASP A 482 20.96 0.69 -4.61
C ASP A 482 20.56 0.59 -3.12
N VAL A 483 20.57 1.71 -2.38
CA VAL A 483 19.98 1.82 -1.04
C VAL A 483 18.44 1.79 -1.09
N GLY A 484 17.85 2.30 -2.17
CA GLY A 484 16.40 2.30 -2.41
C GLY A 484 15.84 0.95 -2.88
N TYR A 485 16.61 -0.14 -2.81
CA TYR A 485 16.19 -1.43 -3.34
C TYR A 485 14.85 -1.92 -2.75
N GLY A 486 13.91 -2.26 -3.64
CA GLY A 486 12.58 -2.76 -3.28
C GLY A 486 11.54 -1.68 -3.00
N VAL A 487 11.86 -0.39 -3.20
CA VAL A 487 10.93 0.74 -3.07
C VAL A 487 9.72 0.61 -4.01
N ASP A 488 9.97 0.16 -5.24
CA ASP A 488 9.00 -0.14 -6.28
C ASP A 488 7.89 -1.09 -5.81
N SER A 489 8.28 -2.13 -5.08
CA SER A 489 7.34 -3.14 -4.57
C SER A 489 6.66 -2.75 -3.26
N GLN A 490 7.37 -2.05 -2.36
CA GLN A 490 6.88 -1.72 -1.02
C GLN A 490 6.00 -0.48 -0.99
N PHE A 491 6.31 0.50 -1.84
CA PHE A 491 5.58 1.77 -1.95
C PHE A 491 4.82 1.91 -3.27
N LYS A 492 4.52 0.77 -3.91
CA LYS A 492 3.72 0.70 -5.15
C LYS A 492 2.43 1.52 -5.05
N TYR A 493 1.72 1.42 -3.93
CA TYR A 493 0.44 2.09 -3.72
C TYR A 493 0.58 3.61 -3.59
N GLN A 494 1.63 4.08 -2.90
CA GLN A 494 1.95 5.51 -2.83
C GLN A 494 2.31 6.04 -4.21
N ALA A 495 3.08 5.28 -5.00
CA ALA A 495 3.36 5.62 -6.40
C ALA A 495 2.07 5.64 -7.26
N SER A 496 1.16 4.68 -7.07
CA SER A 496 -0.15 4.66 -7.73
C SER A 496 -1.00 5.90 -7.42
N THR A 497 -0.87 6.52 -6.24
CA THR A 497 -1.55 7.79 -5.92
C THR A 497 -1.04 8.96 -6.77
N ALA A 498 0.27 9.03 -7.06
CA ALA A 498 0.82 10.01 -8.00
C ALA A 498 0.38 9.70 -9.43
N LEU A 499 0.40 8.41 -9.80
CA LEU A 499 -0.05 7.94 -11.10
C LEU A 499 -1.52 8.31 -11.35
N ARG A 500 -2.39 8.17 -10.34
CA ARG A 500 -3.81 8.58 -10.38
C ARG A 500 -3.97 10.04 -10.77
N LEU A 501 -3.20 10.94 -10.15
CA LEU A 501 -3.20 12.35 -10.54
C LEU A 501 -2.69 12.56 -11.96
N ALA A 502 -1.61 11.89 -12.36
CA ALA A 502 -1.08 12.00 -13.72
C ALA A 502 -2.09 11.50 -14.78
N HIS A 503 -2.82 10.43 -14.49
CA HIS A 503 -3.91 9.92 -15.33
C HIS A 503 -5.07 10.90 -15.41
N PHE A 504 -5.52 11.43 -14.27
CA PHE A 504 -6.58 12.44 -14.23
C PHE A 504 -6.22 13.67 -15.07
N LEU A 505 -5.02 14.23 -14.85
CA LEU A 505 -4.52 15.39 -15.60
C LEU A 505 -4.37 15.07 -17.09
N SER A 506 -3.85 13.90 -17.44
CA SER A 506 -3.68 13.50 -18.83
C SER A 506 -5.02 13.32 -19.54
N ALA A 507 -5.98 12.66 -18.89
CA ALA A 507 -7.32 12.48 -19.42
C ALA A 507 -8.05 13.82 -19.59
N PHE A 508 -7.95 14.71 -18.61
CA PHE A 508 -8.59 16.02 -18.64
C PHE A 508 -7.98 16.92 -19.74
N LEU A 509 -6.65 17.07 -19.76
CA LEU A 509 -5.95 17.96 -20.69
C LEU A 509 -5.96 17.46 -22.15
N GLN A 510 -6.24 16.19 -22.40
CA GLN A 510 -6.37 15.63 -23.76
C GLN A 510 -7.79 15.73 -24.31
N ASN A 511 -8.82 15.74 -23.46
CA ASN A 511 -10.21 15.56 -23.88
C ASN A 511 -11.14 16.74 -23.57
N MET A 512 -10.76 17.65 -22.68
CA MET A 512 -11.64 18.74 -22.24
C MET A 512 -11.21 20.09 -22.83
N GLU A 513 -12.18 20.79 -23.42
CA GLU A 513 -12.05 22.20 -23.77
C GLU A 513 -13.00 23.08 -22.96
N ASP A 514 -12.67 24.37 -22.95
CA ASP A 514 -13.28 25.35 -22.04
C ASP A 514 -14.69 25.76 -22.46
N MET A 515 -14.95 25.72 -23.77
CA MET A 515 -16.16 26.25 -24.40
C MET A 515 -17.08 25.16 -24.97
N ASP A 516 -16.69 23.89 -24.89
CA ASP A 516 -17.54 22.80 -25.36
C ASP A 516 -18.79 22.72 -24.49
N SER A 517 -19.95 22.46 -25.10
CA SER A 517 -21.21 22.25 -24.38
C SER A 517 -21.97 21.12 -25.04
N PHE A 518 -22.42 20.17 -24.21
CA PHE A 518 -23.04 18.93 -24.62
C PHE A 518 -24.53 18.95 -24.28
N GLY A 519 -25.35 19.50 -25.19
CA GLY A 519 -26.78 19.66 -24.95
C GLY A 519 -27.07 20.56 -23.75
N HIS A 520 -27.62 20.00 -22.67
CA HIS A 520 -27.93 20.72 -21.42
C HIS A 520 -26.77 20.75 -20.41
N ILE A 521 -25.64 20.12 -20.75
CA ILE A 521 -24.43 20.01 -19.94
C ILE A 521 -23.37 21.00 -20.46
N LYS A 522 -22.89 21.88 -19.60
CA LYS A 522 -21.70 22.69 -19.87
C LYS A 522 -20.47 21.79 -19.85
N GLY A 523 -19.53 22.04 -20.76
CA GLY A 523 -18.35 21.21 -20.89
C GLY A 523 -17.35 21.36 -19.75
N GLY A 524 -16.16 20.84 -20.05
CA GLY A 524 -15.05 20.60 -19.12
C GLY A 524 -14.60 21.79 -18.29
N GLY A 525 -14.66 23.01 -18.85
CA GLY A 525 -14.07 24.19 -18.22
C GLY A 525 -12.56 24.03 -17.96
N ARG A 526 -11.95 25.06 -17.38
CA ARG A 526 -10.51 25.04 -17.01
C ARG A 526 -10.30 24.47 -15.62
N LEU A 527 -9.19 23.74 -15.45
CA LEU A 527 -8.71 23.39 -14.11
C LEU A 527 -8.27 24.65 -13.36
N HIS A 528 -8.93 24.92 -12.24
CA HIS A 528 -8.58 26.01 -11.34
C HIS A 528 -7.44 25.62 -10.38
N GLN A 529 -6.65 26.60 -9.91
CA GLN A 529 -5.57 26.35 -8.96
C GLN A 529 -6.06 25.63 -7.69
N GLU A 530 -7.26 25.97 -7.20
CA GLU A 530 -7.84 25.36 -6.00
C GLU A 530 -8.13 23.86 -6.18
N HIS A 531 -8.47 23.41 -7.39
CA HIS A 531 -8.60 21.98 -7.69
C HIS A 531 -7.28 21.26 -7.49
N LEU A 532 -6.19 21.86 -7.98
CA LEU A 532 -4.88 21.23 -7.99
C LEU A 532 -4.26 21.25 -6.59
N PHE A 533 -4.47 22.32 -5.81
CA PHE A 533 -4.13 22.38 -4.39
C PHE A 533 -4.91 21.35 -3.56
N GLY A 534 -6.22 21.25 -3.78
CA GLY A 534 -7.06 20.26 -3.09
C GLY A 534 -6.61 18.83 -3.38
N GLU A 535 -6.25 18.53 -4.64
CA GLU A 535 -5.78 17.21 -5.06
C GLU A 535 -4.44 16.81 -4.40
N VAL A 536 -3.46 17.72 -4.31
CA VAL A 536 -2.19 17.41 -3.63
C VAL A 536 -2.35 17.34 -2.11
N LEU A 537 -3.23 18.15 -1.51
CA LEU A 537 -3.55 18.10 -0.09
C LEU A 537 -4.20 16.77 0.27
N ALA A 538 -5.18 16.32 -0.50
CA ALA A 538 -5.88 15.06 -0.29
C ALA A 538 -4.92 13.85 -0.27
N ASN A 539 -3.89 13.86 -1.13
CA ASN A 539 -2.85 12.82 -1.13
C ASN A 539 -2.08 12.74 0.20
N VAL A 540 -1.68 13.89 0.74
CA VAL A 540 -0.91 13.95 1.99
C VAL A 540 -1.79 13.68 3.21
N MET A 541 -3.06 14.11 3.19
CA MET A 541 -4.00 13.92 4.30
C MET A 541 -4.47 12.47 4.43
N ALA A 542 -4.64 11.77 3.31
CA ALA A 542 -5.22 10.43 3.31
C ALA A 542 -4.24 9.29 3.61
N ASP A 543 -2.95 9.45 3.32
CA ASP A 543 -1.94 8.42 3.56
C ASP A 543 -0.78 8.93 4.41
N PHE A 544 -0.67 8.38 5.62
CA PHE A 544 0.40 8.69 6.57
C PHE A 544 1.81 8.28 6.09
N LYS A 545 1.95 7.52 5.00
CA LYS A 545 3.23 7.18 4.34
C LYS A 545 3.69 8.23 3.33
N ILE A 546 2.79 9.11 2.89
CA ILE A 546 3.13 10.22 1.99
C ILE A 546 3.52 11.42 2.86
N LEU A 547 4.77 11.87 2.75
CA LEU A 547 5.25 13.07 3.46
C LEU A 547 4.91 14.35 2.69
N SER A 548 4.99 14.27 1.37
CA SER A 548 4.69 15.36 0.45
C SER A 548 4.23 14.85 -0.89
N SER A 549 3.43 15.66 -1.57
CA SER A 549 2.97 15.43 -2.94
C SER A 549 2.96 16.76 -3.69
N GLY A 550 3.33 16.75 -4.96
CA GLY A 550 3.32 17.96 -5.77
C GLY A 550 2.91 17.69 -7.21
N ILE A 551 2.32 18.70 -7.84
CA ILE A 551 2.12 18.76 -9.29
C ILE A 551 3.00 19.90 -9.77
N PHE A 552 3.79 19.69 -10.82
CA PHE A 552 4.71 20.68 -11.36
C PHE A 552 4.48 20.79 -12.86
N TYR A 553 3.90 21.91 -13.29
CA TYR A 553 3.62 22.14 -14.70
C TYR A 553 4.89 22.52 -15.46
N GLU A 554 4.93 22.16 -16.74
CA GLU A 554 5.93 22.70 -17.66
C GLU A 554 5.74 24.22 -17.79
N PRO A 555 6.83 25.01 -17.88
CA PRO A 555 6.72 26.44 -17.95
C PRO A 555 5.76 26.92 -19.05
N TYR A 556 4.98 27.95 -18.75
CA TYR A 556 3.99 28.55 -19.67
C TYR A 556 2.86 27.62 -20.14
N THR A 557 2.66 26.46 -19.49
CA THR A 557 1.58 25.53 -19.88
C THR A 557 0.30 25.72 -19.07
N PHE A 558 0.40 26.12 -17.80
CA PHE A 558 -0.77 26.36 -16.95
C PHE A 558 -1.41 27.72 -17.26
N ARG A 559 -2.73 27.69 -17.48
CA ARG A 559 -3.54 28.88 -17.79
C ARG A 559 -4.57 29.08 -16.69
N ASN A 560 -4.65 30.30 -16.18
CA ASN A 560 -5.72 30.66 -15.26
C ASN A 560 -7.07 30.72 -16.01
N PRO A 561 -8.21 30.72 -15.29
CA PRO A 561 -9.51 30.96 -15.90
C PRO A 561 -9.55 32.23 -16.75
N ASN A 562 -8.85 33.29 -16.31
CA ASN A 562 -8.75 34.59 -16.98
C ASN A 562 -7.76 34.61 -18.17
N GLU A 563 -7.35 33.45 -18.70
CA GLU A 563 -6.44 33.29 -19.86
C GLU A 563 -4.99 33.73 -19.68
N THR A 564 -4.66 34.37 -18.56
CA THR A 564 -3.27 34.66 -18.21
C THR A 564 -2.49 33.36 -18.05
N VAL A 565 -1.36 33.28 -18.77
CA VAL A 565 -0.41 32.16 -18.68
C VAL A 565 0.54 32.41 -17.52
N ARG A 566 0.78 31.40 -16.68
CA ARG A 566 1.80 31.48 -15.63
C ARG A 566 3.14 30.94 -16.15
N GLU A 567 4.23 31.64 -15.84
CA GLU A 567 5.58 31.15 -16.13
C GLU A 567 5.83 29.81 -15.42
N LEU A 568 5.66 29.78 -14.10
CA LEU A 568 5.77 28.58 -13.29
C LEU A 568 4.49 28.40 -12.48
N PHE A 569 4.08 27.15 -12.32
CA PHE A 569 2.96 26.77 -11.47
C PHE A 569 3.19 25.36 -10.95
N GLY A 570 3.27 25.22 -9.64
CA GLY A 570 3.51 23.91 -9.05
C GLY A 570 2.99 23.79 -7.63
N PRO A 571 1.71 23.41 -7.41
CA PRO A 571 1.18 23.17 -6.08
C PRO A 571 1.93 22.01 -5.41
N TYR A 572 2.47 22.29 -4.23
CA TYR A 572 3.27 21.37 -3.43
C TYR A 572 2.72 21.31 -2.01
N ALA A 573 2.19 20.14 -1.64
CA ALA A 573 1.67 19.86 -0.30
C ALA A 573 2.64 18.99 0.50
N TYR A 574 2.70 19.23 1.81
CA TYR A 574 3.54 18.47 2.74
C TYR A 574 2.97 18.50 4.16
N ARG A 575 3.36 17.50 4.95
CA ARG A 575 3.00 17.38 6.36
C ARG A 575 4.13 17.87 7.25
N LYS A 576 3.84 18.74 8.23
CA LYS A 576 4.81 19.25 9.20
C LYS A 576 4.17 19.48 10.56
N ASN A 577 4.80 18.97 11.63
CA ASN A 577 4.33 19.13 13.03
C ASN A 577 2.84 18.76 13.26
N GLY A 578 2.31 17.79 12.51
CA GLY A 578 0.90 17.39 12.59
C GLY A 578 -0.07 18.25 11.77
N GLY A 579 0.37 19.39 11.23
CA GLY A 579 -0.40 20.21 10.30
C GLY A 579 -0.14 19.87 8.83
N PHE A 580 -1.05 20.33 7.96
CA PHE A 580 -0.99 20.17 6.51
C PHE A 580 -0.75 21.52 5.84
N TYR A 581 0.26 21.57 4.98
CA TYR A 581 0.68 22.79 4.31
C TYR A 581 0.67 22.56 2.81
N ALA A 582 0.20 23.54 2.05
CA ALA A 582 0.36 23.57 0.60
C ALA A 582 0.80 24.96 0.14
N LEU A 583 1.75 24.99 -0.78
CA LEU A 583 2.24 26.21 -1.37
C LEU A 583 2.46 26.05 -2.87
N ASP A 584 2.43 27.17 -3.60
CA ASP A 584 2.87 27.19 -4.99
C ASP A 584 4.40 27.29 -5.03
N SER A 585 5.04 26.23 -5.51
CA SER A 585 6.50 26.13 -5.60
C SER A 585 7.13 27.17 -6.53
N ALA A 586 6.34 27.81 -7.39
CA ALA A 586 6.78 28.93 -8.22
C ALA A 586 7.29 30.13 -7.40
N GLY A 587 6.85 30.27 -6.14
CA GLY A 587 7.25 31.36 -5.26
C GLY A 587 8.56 31.12 -4.50
N LEU A 588 9.16 29.94 -4.66
CA LEU A 588 10.43 29.61 -4.01
C LEU A 588 11.60 30.20 -4.80
N ASP A 589 12.68 30.58 -4.09
CA ASP A 589 13.91 31.12 -4.69
C ASP A 589 14.54 30.17 -5.73
N ARG A 590 14.42 28.87 -5.50
CA ARG A 590 14.91 27.83 -6.41
C ARG A 590 13.77 27.27 -7.24
N HIS A 591 13.86 27.44 -8.56
CA HIS A 591 12.91 26.87 -9.50
C HIS A 591 12.95 25.34 -9.51
N TYR A 592 11.78 24.70 -9.47
CA TYR A 592 11.64 23.24 -9.53
C TYR A 592 12.15 22.64 -10.85
N THR A 593 12.19 23.42 -11.92
CA THR A 593 12.71 23.01 -13.23
C THR A 593 14.21 22.69 -13.21
N LEU A 594 14.93 23.21 -12.22
CA LEU A 594 16.35 22.94 -12.00
C LEU A 594 16.59 21.65 -11.20
N GLU A 595 15.55 21.05 -10.62
CA GLU A 595 15.70 19.83 -9.86
C GLU A 595 15.98 18.63 -10.75
N LEU A 596 16.82 17.71 -10.25
CA LEU A 596 17.27 16.54 -11.01
C LEU A 596 16.09 15.69 -11.50
N TRP A 597 15.13 15.44 -10.62
CA TRP A 597 13.95 14.64 -10.91
C TRP A 597 13.06 15.23 -12.01
N TYR A 598 13.01 16.56 -12.12
CA TYR A 598 12.27 17.25 -13.18
C TYR A 598 13.00 17.10 -14.52
N ARG A 599 14.30 17.39 -14.52
CA ARG A 599 15.15 17.36 -15.72
C ARG A 599 15.24 15.96 -16.33
N GLU A 600 15.43 14.93 -15.52
CA GLU A 600 15.47 13.54 -15.99
C GLU A 600 14.14 13.12 -16.62
N MET A 601 13.02 13.47 -15.98
CA MET A 601 11.71 13.09 -16.50
C MET A 601 11.36 13.86 -17.78
N LYS A 602 11.66 15.16 -17.83
CA LYS A 602 11.50 15.96 -19.05
C LYS A 602 12.37 15.40 -20.17
N TYR A 603 13.66 15.15 -19.94
CA TYR A 603 14.56 14.60 -20.95
C TYR A 603 14.04 13.26 -21.50
N ARG A 604 13.54 12.38 -20.63
CA ARG A 604 13.00 11.07 -21.03
C ARG A 604 11.75 11.16 -21.91
N TRP A 605 10.83 12.10 -21.61
CA TRP A 605 9.49 12.13 -22.22
C TRP A 605 9.24 13.29 -23.19
N ASN A 606 10.23 14.17 -23.40
CA ASN A 606 10.08 15.30 -24.33
C ASN A 606 9.84 14.83 -25.77
N THR A 607 10.47 13.74 -26.18
CA THR A 607 10.34 13.15 -27.54
C THR A 607 9.74 11.76 -27.54
N ASN A 608 9.86 11.01 -26.45
CA ASN A 608 9.53 9.58 -26.42
C ASN A 608 8.09 9.28 -25.96
N THR A 609 7.10 9.86 -26.63
CA THR A 609 5.68 9.68 -26.27
C THR A 609 5.01 8.48 -26.93
N GLU A 610 5.72 7.75 -27.80
CA GLU A 610 5.15 6.64 -28.58
C GLU A 610 4.83 5.40 -27.73
N PHE A 611 5.56 5.16 -26.65
CA PHE A 611 5.35 4.01 -25.75
C PHE A 611 4.25 4.24 -24.68
N LEU A 612 3.54 5.37 -24.71
CA LEU A 612 2.43 5.60 -23.77
C LEU A 612 1.26 4.69 -24.09
N LYS A 613 0.68 4.10 -23.04
CA LYS A 613 -0.50 3.24 -23.14
C LYS A 613 -1.76 4.07 -23.37
N THR A 614 -2.63 3.60 -24.25
CA THR A 614 -3.95 4.20 -24.48
C THR A 614 -4.97 3.57 -23.54
N PHE A 615 -5.77 4.41 -22.90
CA PHE A 615 -6.86 4.01 -22.01
C PHE A 615 -8.21 4.47 -22.58
N ASN A 616 -9.23 3.64 -22.40
CA ASN A 616 -10.57 3.87 -22.92
C ASN A 616 -11.55 4.14 -21.77
N ILE A 617 -12.38 5.17 -21.92
CA ILE A 617 -13.44 5.53 -20.98
C ILE A 617 -14.78 5.57 -21.72
N ARG A 618 -15.66 4.62 -21.38
CA ARG A 618 -17.05 4.58 -21.85
C ARG A 618 -17.92 5.38 -20.89
N SER A 619 -18.06 6.68 -21.18
CA SER A 619 -18.78 7.62 -20.31
C SER A 619 -20.24 7.77 -20.73
N MET A 620 -21.16 7.47 -19.80
CA MET A 620 -22.61 7.70 -19.92
C MET A 620 -23.02 8.83 -18.98
N MET A 621 -23.56 9.90 -19.55
CA MET A 621 -24.07 11.08 -18.82
C MET A 621 -25.57 10.96 -18.60
N ARG A 622 -26.13 11.73 -17.66
CA ARG A 622 -27.59 11.81 -17.50
C ARG A 622 -28.22 12.63 -18.63
N SER A 623 -29.44 12.26 -19.02
CA SER A 623 -30.21 12.91 -20.09
C SER A 623 -30.95 14.17 -19.67
N ASP A 624 -31.42 14.20 -18.43
CA ASP A 624 -32.29 15.25 -17.89
C ASP A 624 -31.92 15.54 -16.42
N ILE A 625 -32.40 16.68 -15.91
CA ILE A 625 -32.24 17.12 -14.51
C ILE A 625 -32.71 16.04 -13.52
N ASN A 626 -33.82 15.37 -13.83
CA ASN A 626 -34.42 14.32 -12.99
C ASN A 626 -33.74 12.94 -13.13
N GLY A 627 -32.74 12.81 -14.00
CA GLY A 627 -32.07 11.53 -14.27
C GLY A 627 -33.02 10.46 -14.82
N SER A 628 -33.85 10.79 -15.81
CA SER A 628 -34.82 9.86 -16.41
C SER A 628 -34.12 8.70 -17.14
N SER A 629 -33.10 9.01 -17.94
CA SER A 629 -32.29 8.08 -18.72
C SER A 629 -30.82 8.50 -18.76
N SER A 630 -29.96 7.63 -19.29
CA SER A 630 -28.52 7.90 -19.47
C SER A 630 -28.18 7.93 -20.97
N VAL A 631 -27.41 8.91 -21.41
CA VAL A 631 -27.00 9.15 -22.80
C VAL A 631 -25.49 8.99 -22.91
N ARG A 632 -25.02 8.57 -24.09
CA ARG A 632 -23.58 8.52 -24.36
C ARG A 632 -22.99 9.93 -24.35
N HIS A 633 -21.79 10.06 -23.80
CA HIS A 633 -20.97 11.26 -23.99
C HIS A 633 -20.72 11.50 -25.49
N GLU A 634 -20.54 12.76 -25.92
CA GLU A 634 -20.34 13.08 -27.35
C GLU A 634 -19.12 12.35 -27.92
N HIS A 635 -18.01 12.38 -27.19
CA HIS A 635 -16.85 11.56 -27.49
C HIS A 635 -16.99 10.22 -26.78
N PHE A 636 -17.63 9.24 -27.43
CA PHE A 636 -17.80 7.89 -26.88
C PHE A 636 -17.15 6.84 -27.81
N PRO A 637 -16.12 6.11 -27.34
CA PRO A 637 -15.43 6.25 -26.05
C PRO A 637 -14.51 7.48 -26.00
N VAL A 638 -14.30 8.01 -24.80
CA VAL A 638 -13.23 8.99 -24.53
C VAL A 638 -11.92 8.21 -24.42
N THR A 639 -10.88 8.62 -25.16
CA THR A 639 -9.57 7.95 -25.12
C THR A 639 -8.48 8.92 -24.67
N TYR A 640 -7.47 8.41 -23.98
CA TYR A 640 -6.30 9.23 -23.61
C TYR A 640 -5.05 8.36 -23.47
N ARG A 641 -3.89 8.98 -23.67
CA ARG A 641 -2.59 8.34 -23.49
C ARG A 641 -1.96 8.76 -22.18
N ALA A 642 -1.52 7.80 -21.39
CA ALA A 642 -0.93 8.03 -20.07
C ALA A 642 0.16 6.99 -19.76
N PRO A 643 1.08 7.29 -18.82
CA PRO A 643 2.14 6.38 -18.46
C PRO A 643 1.62 5.22 -17.60
N THR A 644 2.30 4.08 -17.60
CA THR A 644 2.10 3.02 -16.61
C THR A 644 2.99 3.23 -15.38
N ILE A 645 2.76 2.48 -14.29
CA ILE A 645 3.55 2.63 -13.06
C ILE A 645 5.06 2.40 -13.26
N GLU A 646 5.42 1.52 -14.19
CA GLU A 646 6.82 1.18 -14.56
C GLU A 646 7.50 2.29 -15.37
N GLN A 647 6.70 3.14 -16.01
CA GLN A 647 7.16 4.29 -16.79
C GLN A 647 7.48 5.51 -15.92
N GLY A 648 6.99 5.54 -14.67
CA GLY A 648 7.47 6.46 -13.64
C GLY A 648 8.87 6.10 -13.12
N LEU A 649 9.47 7.00 -12.35
CA LEU A 649 10.84 6.86 -11.87
C LEU A 649 10.91 7.07 -10.36
N TRP A 650 11.59 6.16 -9.67
CA TRP A 650 12.03 6.36 -8.29
C TRP A 650 13.42 6.99 -8.29
N MET A 651 13.54 8.14 -7.64
CA MET A 651 14.81 8.83 -7.47
C MET A 651 15.65 8.16 -6.37
N PRO A 652 17.00 8.27 -6.43
CA PRO A 652 17.87 7.87 -5.33
C PRO A 652 17.45 8.54 -4.02
N PRO A 653 17.68 7.90 -2.84
CA PRO A 653 17.29 8.52 -1.58
C PRO A 653 18.07 9.82 -1.32
N VAL A 654 17.34 10.91 -1.02
CA VAL A 654 17.90 12.24 -0.77
C VAL A 654 17.39 12.77 0.57
N PHE A 655 18.26 13.44 1.32
CA PHE A 655 17.85 14.24 2.46
C PHE A 655 17.35 15.61 1.98
N LYS A 656 16.05 15.86 2.11
CA LYS A 656 15.48 17.18 1.79
C LYS A 656 15.81 18.14 2.92
N CYS A 657 16.47 19.25 2.60
CA CYS A 657 16.93 20.26 3.55
C CYS A 657 16.23 21.59 3.25
N ASP A 658 14.91 21.60 3.30
CA ASP A 658 14.08 22.68 2.79
C ASP A 658 13.14 23.29 3.84
N ASP A 659 13.38 23.00 5.13
CA ASP A 659 12.57 23.35 6.30
C ASP A 659 11.12 22.85 6.23
N ARG A 660 10.79 22.02 5.23
CA ARG A 660 9.45 21.48 4.97
C ARG A 660 9.44 19.99 5.30
N VAL A 661 10.29 19.22 4.63
CA VAL A 661 10.40 17.76 4.77
C VAL A 661 11.85 17.42 5.14
N ASP A 662 12.25 17.80 6.36
CA ASP A 662 13.65 17.70 6.84
C ASP A 662 14.06 16.25 7.21
N THR A 663 13.98 15.33 6.25
CA THR A 663 14.25 13.91 6.44
C THR A 663 14.76 13.24 5.16
N TRP A 664 15.32 12.03 5.30
CA TRP A 664 15.65 11.15 4.18
C TRP A 664 14.36 10.66 3.50
N VAL A 665 14.22 10.96 2.21
CA VAL A 665 13.05 10.57 1.40
C VAL A 665 13.45 9.85 0.13
N MET A 666 12.52 9.07 -0.39
CA MET A 666 12.54 8.52 -1.75
C MET A 666 11.40 9.17 -2.51
N THR A 667 11.71 9.76 -3.66
CA THR A 667 10.73 10.49 -4.47
C THR A 667 10.32 9.64 -5.67
N TYR A 668 9.02 9.40 -5.84
CA TYR A 668 8.48 8.87 -7.08
C TYR A 668 8.02 10.03 -7.97
N VAL A 669 8.35 9.96 -9.26
CA VAL A 669 8.00 10.97 -10.26
C VAL A 669 7.33 10.31 -11.44
N VAL A 670 6.26 10.93 -11.93
CA VAL A 670 5.48 10.45 -13.08
C VAL A 670 5.05 11.64 -13.95
N PRO A 671 5.19 11.55 -15.30
CA PRO A 671 4.80 12.64 -16.19
C PRO A 671 3.29 12.65 -16.47
N PHE A 672 2.75 13.80 -16.88
CA PHE A 672 1.41 13.91 -17.46
C PHE A 672 1.43 14.70 -18.76
N PHE A 673 0.43 14.46 -19.61
CA PHE A 673 0.46 14.89 -21.02
C PHE A 673 -0.80 15.62 -21.45
N ARG A 674 -0.64 16.63 -22.30
CA ARG A 674 -1.72 17.35 -22.97
C ARG A 674 -1.83 16.91 -24.42
N GLY A 675 -3.04 16.95 -24.98
CA GLY A 675 -3.29 16.67 -26.38
C GLY A 675 -3.07 17.91 -27.26
N ILE A 676 -2.44 17.73 -28.41
CA ILE A 676 -2.39 18.73 -29.49
C ILE A 676 -3.38 18.29 -30.57
N LYS A 677 -4.51 19.00 -30.70
CA LYS A 677 -5.58 18.63 -31.65
C LYS A 677 -5.10 18.55 -33.11
N ILE A 678 -4.31 19.53 -33.55
CA ILE A 678 -3.86 19.65 -34.95
C ILE A 678 -3.03 18.44 -35.38
N SER A 679 -2.07 18.02 -34.55
CA SER A 679 -1.16 16.92 -34.87
C SER A 679 -1.63 15.55 -34.36
N ARG A 680 -2.70 15.52 -33.55
CA ARG A 680 -3.15 14.35 -32.76
C ARG A 680 -2.03 13.72 -31.93
N LYS A 681 -0.98 14.48 -31.60
CA LYS A 681 0.13 14.06 -30.75
C LYS A 681 -0.10 14.51 -29.32
N VAL A 682 0.51 13.80 -28.38
CA VAL A 682 0.55 14.19 -26.97
C VAL A 682 1.88 14.88 -26.67
N GLN A 683 1.84 15.89 -25.79
CA GLN A 683 3.00 16.66 -25.39
C GLN A 683 3.17 16.62 -23.88
N PHE A 684 4.41 16.48 -23.43
CA PHE A 684 4.78 16.58 -22.02
C PHE A 684 4.30 17.92 -21.43
N SER A 685 3.53 17.88 -20.35
CA SER A 685 2.93 19.07 -19.72
C SER A 685 3.34 19.28 -18.27
N GLY A 686 4.09 18.35 -17.69
CA GLY A 686 4.57 18.44 -16.32
C GLY A 686 4.73 17.08 -15.68
N VAL A 687 4.97 17.09 -14.37
CA VAL A 687 5.16 15.89 -13.54
C VAL A 687 4.39 15.97 -12.23
N VAL A 688 4.00 14.81 -11.73
CA VAL A 688 3.48 14.62 -10.36
C VAL A 688 4.55 13.90 -9.54
N THR A 689 4.74 14.33 -8.29
CA THR A 689 5.68 13.70 -7.37
C THR A 689 5.02 13.32 -6.05
N ILE A 690 5.56 12.26 -5.44
CA ILE A 690 5.25 11.84 -4.07
C ILE A 690 6.56 11.47 -3.36
N ASP A 691 6.68 11.89 -2.11
CA ASP A 691 7.81 11.54 -1.25
C ASP A 691 7.38 10.60 -0.14
N VAL A 692 8.15 9.51 0.01
CA VAL A 692 7.99 8.55 1.12
C VAL A 692 9.25 8.51 1.98
N PRO A 693 9.14 8.29 3.30
CA PRO A 693 10.29 8.26 4.20
C PRO A 693 11.16 7.03 3.97
N LEU A 694 12.48 7.22 3.87
CA LEU A 694 13.46 6.12 3.74
C LEU A 694 13.40 5.16 4.93
N ASP A 695 13.16 5.67 6.14
CA ASP A 695 13.11 4.85 7.35
C ASP A 695 12.01 3.78 7.33
N ARG A 696 10.98 3.96 6.52
CA ARG A 696 9.91 2.95 6.37
C ARG A 696 10.23 1.89 5.34
N LEU A 697 11.32 2.02 4.58
CA LEU A 697 11.77 0.99 3.65
C LEU A 697 12.36 -0.17 4.44
N GLU A 698 11.79 -1.36 4.26
CA GLU A 698 12.36 -2.57 4.80
C GLU A 698 13.48 -3.08 3.87
N ILE A 699 14.66 -3.38 4.42
CA ILE A 699 15.84 -3.79 3.63
C ILE A 699 16.00 -5.32 3.57
N ASN A 700 16.78 -5.82 2.61
CA ASN A 700 17.07 -7.25 2.48
C ASN A 700 18.58 -7.52 2.60
N PRO A 701 19.07 -8.02 3.74
CA PRO A 701 20.49 -8.31 3.92
C PRO A 701 20.93 -9.69 3.41
N CYS A 702 19.98 -10.54 2.99
CA CYS A 702 20.27 -11.91 2.58
C CYS A 702 21.06 -12.00 1.26
N PRO A 703 21.71 -13.15 0.99
CA PRO A 703 22.46 -13.33 -0.25
C PRO A 703 21.58 -13.24 -1.51
N GLN A 704 22.06 -12.52 -2.52
CA GLN A 704 21.36 -12.34 -3.80
C GLN A 704 22.33 -12.43 -5.00
N PRO A 705 21.82 -12.69 -6.22
CA PRO A 705 22.64 -12.69 -7.43
C PRO A 705 23.42 -11.38 -7.65
N PHE A 706 24.54 -11.47 -8.37
CA PHE A 706 25.41 -10.32 -8.59
C PHE A 706 24.72 -9.17 -9.35
N TYR A 707 23.81 -9.50 -10.29
CA TYR A 707 23.07 -8.52 -11.10
C TYR A 707 22.00 -7.73 -10.33
N VAL A 708 21.57 -8.20 -9.15
CA VAL A 708 20.57 -7.50 -8.34
C VAL A 708 21.25 -6.32 -7.63
N GLN A 709 20.86 -5.09 -7.96
CA GLN A 709 21.41 -3.88 -7.33
C GLN A 709 20.76 -3.64 -5.96
N ASN A 710 21.34 -4.21 -4.90
CA ASN A 710 20.93 -4.00 -3.52
C ASN A 710 22.17 -3.72 -2.67
N ALA A 711 22.20 -2.55 -2.02
CA ALA A 711 23.32 -2.14 -1.17
C ALA A 711 23.53 -3.07 0.04
N PHE A 712 22.48 -3.78 0.47
CA PHE A 712 22.48 -4.60 1.67
C PHE A 712 22.71 -6.08 1.41
N LYS A 713 22.72 -6.54 0.15
CA LYS A 713 22.86 -7.98 -0.13
C LYS A 713 24.18 -8.54 0.41
N ASN A 714 24.18 -9.83 0.74
CA ASN A 714 25.35 -10.56 1.25
C ASN A 714 25.92 -9.99 2.56
N THR A 715 25.10 -9.34 3.40
CA THR A 715 25.54 -8.80 4.70
C THR A 715 25.04 -9.59 5.90
N ALA A 716 24.12 -10.54 5.69
CA ALA A 716 23.67 -11.46 6.73
C ALA A 716 24.77 -12.45 7.15
N ARG A 717 24.94 -12.66 8.46
CA ARG A 717 25.97 -13.54 9.06
C ARG A 717 25.45 -14.95 9.37
N CYS A 718 24.54 -15.47 8.57
CA CYS A 718 24.01 -16.82 8.76
C CYS A 718 25.10 -17.90 8.58
N HIS A 719 25.05 -18.97 9.38
CA HIS A 719 25.98 -20.10 9.23
C HIS A 719 25.78 -20.79 7.89
N THR A 720 26.83 -20.81 7.08
CA THR A 720 26.80 -21.06 5.65
C THR A 720 26.37 -22.46 5.26
N GLU A 721 26.88 -23.47 5.98
CA GLU A 721 26.69 -24.88 5.62
C GLU A 721 25.31 -25.37 6.05
N SER A 722 24.88 -25.00 7.26
CA SER A 722 23.68 -25.57 7.90
C SER A 722 22.44 -24.69 7.83
N THR A 723 22.55 -23.41 7.44
CA THR A 723 21.40 -22.47 7.44
C THR A 723 21.22 -21.75 6.10
N THR A 724 19.99 -21.27 5.89
CA THR A 724 19.59 -20.40 4.77
C THR A 724 19.07 -19.07 5.33
N CYS A 725 19.49 -17.97 4.71
CA CYS A 725 19.02 -16.65 5.13
C CYS A 725 17.62 -16.39 4.61
N ARG A 726 16.77 -15.85 5.49
CA ARG A 726 15.44 -15.35 5.17
C ARG A 726 15.25 -13.96 5.77
N ARG A 727 14.79 -13.01 4.95
CA ARG A 727 14.39 -11.68 5.42
C ARG A 727 13.20 -11.77 6.38
N ILE A 728 13.22 -10.94 7.42
CA ILE A 728 12.09 -10.74 8.33
C ILE A 728 11.37 -9.44 7.92
N LYS A 729 10.05 -9.50 7.83
CA LYS A 729 9.19 -8.35 7.51
C LYS A 729 8.74 -7.67 8.80
N GLY A 730 8.30 -6.42 8.73
CA GLY A 730 7.85 -5.62 9.87
C GLY A 730 8.95 -4.78 10.51
N PHE A 731 10.22 -5.04 10.18
CA PHE A 731 11.33 -4.23 10.64
C PHE A 731 11.64 -3.14 9.61
N ARG A 732 11.49 -1.90 10.06
CA ARG A 732 11.94 -0.68 9.38
C ARG A 732 13.44 -0.74 9.07
N PHE A 733 13.95 0.18 8.25
CA PHE A 733 15.31 0.26 7.69
C PHE A 733 16.44 -0.23 8.63
N SER A 734 16.62 -1.55 8.75
CA SER A 734 17.42 -2.19 9.80
C SER A 734 18.23 -3.37 9.27
N ARG A 735 19.53 -3.38 9.59
CA ARG A 735 20.49 -4.42 9.20
C ARG A 735 20.26 -5.76 9.88
N THR A 736 19.54 -5.80 11.00
CA THR A 736 19.30 -7.02 11.80
C THR A 736 18.03 -7.78 11.38
N ALA A 737 17.30 -7.26 10.39
CA ALA A 737 16.01 -7.76 9.91
C ALA A 737 16.10 -9.05 9.06
N TYR A 738 16.85 -10.05 9.53
CA TYR A 738 16.97 -11.36 8.91
C TYR A 738 16.96 -12.49 9.93
N GLY A 739 16.62 -13.69 9.48
CA GLY A 739 16.67 -14.92 10.23
C GLY A 739 17.38 -15.99 9.44
N CYS A 740 17.94 -16.97 10.13
CA CYS A 740 18.63 -18.11 9.53
C CYS A 740 17.81 -19.38 9.79
N ASP A 741 17.12 -19.87 8.75
CA ASP A 741 16.32 -21.09 8.79
C ASP A 741 17.24 -22.31 8.48
N CYS A 742 17.08 -23.46 9.13
CA CYS A 742 17.91 -24.63 8.84
C CYS A 742 17.70 -25.17 7.41
N LYS A 743 18.76 -25.67 6.78
CA LYS A 743 18.69 -26.35 5.47
C LYS A 743 18.04 -27.73 5.58
N GLN A 744 17.64 -28.29 4.45
CA GLN A 744 17.25 -29.70 4.32
C GLN A 744 18.39 -30.61 4.81
N GLY A 745 18.05 -31.66 5.58
CA GLY A 745 19.02 -32.52 6.26
C GLY A 745 19.61 -31.95 7.54
N TYR A 746 19.23 -30.73 7.94
CA TYR A 746 19.62 -30.11 9.21
C TYR A 746 18.40 -29.82 10.08
N GLU A 747 18.61 -29.85 11.39
CA GLU A 747 17.56 -29.59 12.39
C GLU A 747 17.96 -28.50 13.39
N TYR A 748 16.93 -27.82 13.90
CA TYR A 748 17.06 -26.75 14.87
C TYR A 748 17.15 -27.36 16.28
N ILE A 749 18.15 -26.93 17.05
CA ILE A 749 18.58 -27.63 18.27
C ILE A 749 18.21 -26.93 19.57
N PHE A 750 17.69 -25.71 19.53
CA PHE A 750 17.45 -24.91 20.72
C PHE A 750 16.00 -25.05 21.20
N LYS A 751 15.82 -25.18 22.52
CA LYS A 751 14.51 -25.25 23.17
C LYS A 751 14.02 -23.83 23.51
N ASP A 752 13.69 -23.04 22.49
CA ASP A 752 13.26 -21.63 22.63
C ASP A 752 11.93 -21.32 21.92
N ASN A 753 11.16 -22.36 21.57
CA ASN A 753 9.94 -22.30 20.77
C ASN A 753 10.11 -21.69 19.36
N LYS A 754 11.35 -21.54 18.87
CA LYS A 754 11.66 -21.08 17.50
C LYS A 754 12.18 -22.23 16.64
N ARG A 755 12.44 -21.90 15.38
CA ARG A 755 12.91 -22.81 14.32
C ARG A 755 14.01 -22.21 13.46
N TRP A 756 14.44 -21.02 13.84
CA TRP A 756 15.35 -20.18 13.10
C TRP A 756 16.13 -19.33 14.09
N ILE A 757 17.34 -18.95 13.71
CA ILE A 757 18.21 -18.13 14.53
C ILE A 757 18.03 -16.67 14.12
N ALA A 758 17.77 -15.79 15.08
CA ALA A 758 17.53 -14.39 14.78
C ALA A 758 18.80 -13.62 14.43
N GLY A 759 18.75 -12.84 13.36
CA GLY A 759 19.86 -12.00 12.90
C GLY A 759 20.29 -11.01 13.98
N ALA A 760 19.35 -10.40 14.70
CA ALA A 760 19.66 -9.55 15.85
C ALA A 760 20.52 -10.27 16.92
N LEU A 761 20.22 -11.54 17.22
CA LEU A 761 21.00 -12.36 18.16
C LEU A 761 22.40 -12.67 17.59
N ILE A 762 22.49 -13.01 16.31
CA ILE A 762 23.76 -13.29 15.62
C ILE A 762 24.67 -12.06 15.64
N GLU A 763 24.13 -10.90 15.30
CA GLU A 763 24.88 -9.63 15.30
C GLU A 763 25.34 -9.24 16.71
N LEU A 764 24.50 -9.45 17.72
CA LEU A 764 24.84 -9.17 19.12
C LEU A 764 25.93 -10.11 19.64
N GLU A 765 25.80 -11.42 19.42
CA GLU A 765 26.82 -12.40 19.83
C GLU A 765 28.13 -12.18 19.07
N TYR A 766 28.07 -11.79 17.80
CA TYR A 766 29.26 -11.41 17.05
C TYR A 766 29.95 -10.15 17.61
N GLN A 767 29.18 -9.14 18.03
CA GLN A 767 29.74 -7.96 18.69
C GLN A 767 30.42 -8.30 20.03
N LYS A 768 29.86 -9.23 20.81
CA LYS A 768 30.51 -9.77 22.02
C LYS A 768 31.83 -10.43 21.68
N LYS A 769 31.86 -11.26 20.63
CA LYS A 769 33.06 -11.93 20.13
C LYS A 769 34.16 -10.92 19.76
N LEU A 770 33.80 -9.83 19.07
CA LEU A 770 34.75 -8.76 18.72
C LEU A 770 35.29 -8.00 19.93
N ARG A 771 34.52 -7.91 21.03
CA ARG A 771 34.92 -7.24 22.28
C ARG A 771 35.69 -8.17 23.24
N GLY A 772 35.97 -9.41 22.85
CA GLY A 772 36.60 -10.41 23.72
C GLY A 772 35.73 -10.90 24.87
N LEU A 773 34.42 -10.63 24.83
CA LEU A 773 33.46 -11.14 25.81
C LEU A 773 33.02 -12.56 25.45
N PHE A 774 32.56 -13.33 26.44
CA PHE A 774 31.96 -14.64 26.20
C PHE A 774 30.83 -14.52 25.15
N SER A 775 30.99 -15.25 24.04
CA SER A 775 30.09 -15.21 22.89
C SER A 775 29.67 -16.61 22.49
N ARG A 776 28.39 -16.76 22.16
CA ARG A 776 27.78 -18.00 21.65
C ARG A 776 27.78 -18.07 20.13
N TYR A 777 28.40 -17.10 19.43
CA TYR A 777 28.32 -16.98 17.98
C TYR A 777 28.62 -18.29 17.23
N ASP A 778 29.67 -19.03 17.63
CA ASP A 778 30.07 -20.27 16.95
C ASP A 778 29.11 -21.45 17.20
N SER A 779 28.27 -21.36 18.23
CA SER A 779 27.21 -22.34 18.53
C SER A 779 25.91 -22.08 17.77
N LEU A 780 25.74 -20.89 17.19
CA LEU A 780 24.52 -20.48 16.45
C LEU A 780 24.46 -21.11 15.04
N LYS A 781 24.38 -22.44 14.98
CA LYS A 781 24.27 -23.25 13.77
C LYS A 781 23.29 -24.41 13.94
N CYS A 782 22.70 -24.90 12.85
CA CYS A 782 21.88 -26.12 12.87
C CYS A 782 22.77 -27.38 12.83
N ARG A 783 22.29 -28.50 13.39
CA ARG A 783 22.99 -29.81 13.36
C ARG A 783 22.42 -30.71 12.27
N ILE A 784 23.16 -31.74 11.87
CA ILE A 784 22.70 -32.76 10.91
C ILE A 784 21.54 -33.54 11.54
N SER A 785 20.48 -33.77 10.79
CA SER A 785 19.29 -34.45 11.29
C SER A 785 19.53 -35.96 11.36
N SER A 786 19.46 -36.54 12.56
CA SER A 786 19.63 -37.98 12.76
C SER A 786 18.37 -38.74 12.32
N ASP A 787 18.49 -39.74 11.45
CA ASP A 787 17.35 -40.60 11.13
C ASP A 787 17.01 -41.47 12.35
N SER A 788 15.77 -41.42 12.83
CA SER A 788 15.31 -42.20 13.99
C SER A 788 15.15 -43.69 13.67
N LYS A 789 15.68 -44.15 12.52
CA LYS A 789 15.66 -45.53 12.04
C LYS A 789 16.98 -46.27 12.20
N ILE A 790 17.92 -45.78 13.00
CA ILE A 790 18.96 -46.66 13.54
C ILE A 790 18.37 -47.37 14.76
N SER A 791 17.38 -48.23 14.52
CA SER A 791 17.18 -49.37 15.39
C SER A 791 18.41 -50.24 15.19
N TYR A 792 19.40 -50.11 16.07
CA TYR A 792 20.41 -51.16 16.20
C TYR A 792 19.63 -52.43 16.46
N SER A 793 19.46 -53.26 15.42
CA SER A 793 18.98 -54.61 15.62
C SER A 793 20.00 -55.24 16.56
N SER A 794 19.58 -55.49 17.79
CA SER A 794 20.39 -56.16 18.80
C SER A 794 20.99 -57.44 18.20
N VAL A 795 20.27 -58.11 17.29
CA VAL A 795 20.74 -59.27 16.52
C VAL A 795 22.00 -58.99 15.69
N ILE A 796 22.11 -57.83 15.03
CA ILE A 796 23.28 -57.48 14.20
C ILE A 796 24.48 -57.13 15.09
N VAL A 797 24.25 -56.46 16.21
CA VAL A 797 25.31 -56.15 17.18
C VAL A 797 25.82 -57.43 17.85
N PHE A 798 24.91 -58.32 18.28
CA PHE A 798 25.26 -59.61 18.85
C PHE A 798 25.90 -60.56 17.84
N ALA A 799 25.47 -60.58 16.57
CA ALA A 799 26.09 -61.38 15.52
C ALA A 799 27.51 -60.92 15.22
N ASN A 800 27.77 -59.61 15.15
CA ASN A 800 29.12 -59.10 14.96
C ASN A 800 30.01 -59.33 16.20
N LEU A 801 29.47 -59.25 17.41
CA LEU A 801 30.19 -59.63 18.63
C LEU A 801 30.53 -61.12 18.64
N PHE A 802 29.60 -61.98 18.20
CA PHE A 802 29.85 -63.41 18.05
C PHE A 802 30.93 -63.72 17.03
N ILE A 803 30.93 -63.03 15.88
CA ILE A 803 31.96 -63.20 14.85
C ILE A 803 33.33 -62.74 15.38
N VAL A 804 33.40 -61.62 16.08
CA VAL A 804 34.66 -61.13 16.69
C VAL A 804 35.14 -62.06 17.81
N CYS A 805 34.24 -62.64 18.60
CA CYS A 805 34.59 -63.65 19.60
C CYS A 805 35.04 -64.98 18.95
N ALA A 806 34.41 -65.40 17.85
CA ALA A 806 34.78 -66.61 17.12
C ALA A 806 36.16 -66.48 16.45
N PHE A 807 36.51 -65.30 15.93
CA PHE A 807 37.84 -65.01 15.38
C PHE A 807 38.95 -64.82 16.43
N ARG A 808 38.61 -64.78 17.73
CA ARG A 808 39.60 -64.80 18.82
C ARG A 808 39.95 -66.20 19.31
N TYR A 809 39.20 -67.22 18.88
CA TYR A 809 39.38 -68.63 19.24
C TYR A 809 39.84 -69.51 18.07
N LEU A 810 40.14 -68.90 16.91
CA LEU A 810 40.96 -69.42 15.82
C LEU A 810 42.30 -68.69 15.86
#